data_AF-E9HZW0-F1
#
_entry.id   AF-E9HZW0-F1
#
_cell.length_a   1.000
_cell.length_b   1.000
_cell.length_c   1.000
_cell.angle_alpha   90.00
_cell.angle_beta   90.00
_cell.angle_gamma   90.00
#
_symmetry.space_group_name_H-M   'P 1'
#
loop_
_entity.id
_entity.type
_entity.pdbx_description
1 polymer ?
#
loop_
_entity_poly.entity_id
_entity_poly.type
_entity_poly.pdbx_seq_one_letter_code
_entity_poly.pdbx_strand_id
1 'polypeptide(L)'
;MDTLGSDSKATIRLVKKVQLGILSPDEIRRMSVTEGGIIHPYIYEGGKRKLGGLMDPRQGVVIRKAKCQTCDGTINECPGHFGHINLAKPVYHVGFFEKTIEILRCVCYYCSKLLVNPNNPKFKEILVKSKDQPLKCMAHVYDLCKGINICEVGNGGCGRYLPKIRRLKGFKINGEWKHVDEDSQEKKIVLTAERVWEIFKRISDEDCAILGMDPKYARPDWMIVTCLPVPPPAVRPAQIIGMDQIENDLTMKLADIVRANNKLLGAVQSGEILSGKTKMLQLHIASMMDSKSTLLPAYYHESTLPTQSIKDRLEGRDGRIRGNLMGKRVDFAARTVITPDPNLRIDQVGIPRSIAQNMTFPERVAPFNIEKMQELVQRGNSQYPGAKFCIIKKNGDRIDLRFPSKSPDLRLECGDIVERHICDGDLVVLNRQPSLRKEGVMGHRVKVLPCSTFCLNPSVATAYNANFDGDEMNLHVPQSMETRSEVESLLVSSRLIITPQASKPVMGIVQDTLVGAYKLTKRDVFLEKEQMMNLLMFLPTWDGKMPQPAILKPRPQWTAAVHSIIIPGNVNMMRTHSTHPDDEDEGPYKWISPGDTKVVIENGELVMGILCKKTLGASAASLLHIIFMELGHEVCGRFYGNIQTVINNWLLYEGHSIGIEDTLADCQTYMGIQDTIQKAKEDVIEIIQKSHNDELEPTPGNTLRQTFENQVNRILNNAQQQASALAKNSLTEYNNLKAMAVAGSSGSSITTSQAIACVGQQNVEGQRIPFGFRKRTLPHFIKDDNGPESRGFVENSYLTGLTPSEFYFHAMAGRELLIYEARTETDIIRQLVKGMESVMVHYDGTVRNSAGRLLQFCYGEDGLAAESVELQKMPTVNLSNTVFEKKFKFDPSNEHNLRSMFNEEITRELTSSAEVITEIEHEWEQLYKDREALRQIFPTGENKVVLPCNLQRMIWDVQKIFHINKRAPTDLSPLRVIQGVRDLLAKCVIVVGEDKLSIQANQNATLLFQCLVRSTLCSKRLAEEYRLSSEAFEWLIGKIETRFQQAQAQPGEMVGALAAQSLGQPATMDVDCTWRYTMRVRDLCAFVLTTFDFSILREKRNCQKSNIQKLCAAYKTTTFGQSFRRHRWGIRLVTPLL
;
A
#
# COMPACT_ATOMS: atom_id res chain seq x y z
N MET A 1 7.52 15.40 26.30
CA MET A 1 6.21 15.77 26.87
C MET A 1 6.30 16.30 28.30
N ASP A 2 7.48 16.30 28.93
CA ASP A 2 7.63 16.57 30.37
C ASP A 2 7.74 18.05 30.77
N THR A 3 7.71 19.00 29.82
CA THR A 3 7.98 20.42 30.10
C THR A 3 6.73 21.31 30.16
N LEU A 4 5.55 20.80 29.80
CA LEU A 4 4.32 21.58 29.68
C LEU A 4 3.41 21.53 30.93
N GLY A 5 3.91 21.10 32.08
CA GLY A 5 3.01 20.83 33.22
C GLY A 5 3.63 20.69 34.60
N SER A 6 4.82 21.24 34.87
CA SER A 6 5.37 21.27 36.24
C SER A 6 4.41 21.91 37.25
N ASP A 7 3.52 22.80 36.77
CA ASP A 7 2.66 23.64 37.61
C ASP A 7 1.21 23.14 37.70
N SER A 8 0.83 22.08 36.97
CA SER A 8 -0.53 21.55 37.00
C SER A 8 -0.69 20.45 38.06
N LYS A 9 -1.63 20.65 38.99
CA LYS A 9 -1.99 19.65 40.02
C LYS A 9 -2.73 18.42 39.45
N ALA A 10 -3.19 18.48 38.19
CA ALA A 10 -3.98 17.41 37.60
C ALA A 10 -3.11 16.25 37.08
N THR A 11 -3.49 15.01 37.42
CA THR A 11 -2.79 13.82 36.90
C THR A 11 -3.00 13.67 35.39
N ILE A 12 -1.92 13.46 34.64
CA ILE A 12 -1.99 13.21 33.18
C ILE A 12 -2.66 11.85 32.94
N ARG A 13 -3.68 11.81 32.07
CA ARG A 13 -4.38 10.58 31.66
C ARG A 13 -4.60 10.54 30.15
N LEU A 14 -4.52 9.35 29.56
CA LEU A 14 -4.80 9.11 28.14
C LEU A 14 -6.31 8.92 27.91
N VAL A 15 -6.83 9.46 26.81
CA VAL A 15 -8.25 9.33 26.43
C VAL A 15 -8.51 7.93 25.87
N LYS A 16 -9.24 7.10 26.63
CA LYS A 16 -9.55 5.71 26.23
C LYS A 16 -10.81 5.58 25.36
N LYS A 17 -11.81 6.44 25.58
CA LYS A 17 -13.11 6.40 24.89
C LYS A 17 -13.58 7.82 24.63
N VAL A 18 -14.20 8.03 23.47
CA VAL A 18 -14.85 9.29 23.11
C VAL A 18 -16.34 9.02 22.96
N GLN A 19 -17.15 9.62 23.82
CA GLN A 19 -18.60 9.52 23.75
C GLN A 19 -19.13 10.69 22.91
N LEU A 20 -19.88 10.37 21.85
CA LEU A 20 -20.60 11.37 21.06
C LEU A 20 -22.02 11.55 21.61
N GLY A 21 -22.54 12.75 21.49
CA GLY A 21 -23.88 13.12 21.97
C GLY A 21 -24.31 14.48 21.43
N ILE A 22 -25.58 14.83 21.67
CA ILE A 22 -26.15 16.14 21.38
C ILE A 22 -26.15 16.94 22.68
N LEU A 23 -25.70 18.20 22.65
CA LEU A 23 -25.69 19.05 23.83
C LEU A 23 -27.13 19.43 24.22
N SER A 24 -27.49 19.18 25.47
CA SER A 24 -28.76 19.66 26.01
C SER A 24 -28.72 21.19 26.22
N PRO A 25 -29.84 21.90 26.07
CA PRO A 25 -29.86 23.35 26.30
C PRO A 25 -29.47 23.73 27.73
N ASP A 26 -29.78 22.87 28.71
CA ASP A 26 -29.42 23.10 30.11
C ASP A 26 -27.93 22.87 30.38
N GLU A 27 -27.29 21.97 29.64
CA GLU A 27 -25.84 21.78 29.66
C GLU A 27 -25.12 22.94 28.98
N ILE A 28 -25.66 23.45 27.86
CA ILE A 28 -25.13 24.65 27.17
C ILE A 28 -25.15 25.87 28.09
N ARG A 29 -26.20 26.04 28.90
CA ARG A 29 -26.24 27.12 29.91
C ARG A 29 -25.23 26.88 31.02
N ARG A 30 -25.13 25.66 31.54
CA ARG A 30 -24.18 25.31 32.62
C ARG A 30 -22.72 25.42 32.20
N MET A 31 -22.37 25.12 30.96
CA MET A 31 -21.00 25.27 30.44
C MET A 31 -20.64 26.72 30.12
N SER A 32 -21.64 27.61 30.04
CA SER A 32 -21.41 28.98 29.61
C SER A 32 -20.92 29.87 30.74
N VAL A 33 -19.88 30.65 30.46
CA VAL A 33 -19.29 31.60 31.42
C VAL A 33 -20.07 32.91 31.49
N THR A 34 -20.86 33.22 30.46
CA THR A 34 -21.67 34.45 30.39
C THR A 34 -23.08 34.17 30.93
N GLU A 35 -23.33 34.48 32.20
CA GLU A 35 -24.59 34.18 32.91
C GLU A 35 -25.85 34.74 32.21
N GLY A 36 -25.76 35.96 31.65
CA GLY A 36 -26.86 36.59 30.90
C GLY A 36 -26.90 36.27 29.39
N GLY A 37 -25.99 35.42 28.91
CA GLY A 37 -25.77 35.18 27.49
C GLY A 37 -25.18 36.39 26.75
N ILE A 38 -24.99 36.26 25.43
CA ILE A 38 -24.54 37.36 24.58
C ILE A 38 -25.76 38.14 24.07
N ILE A 39 -25.84 39.41 24.47
CA ILE A 39 -26.97 40.29 24.18
C ILE A 39 -26.59 41.32 23.11
N HIS A 40 -25.33 41.76 23.09
CA HIS A 40 -24.88 42.84 22.23
C HIS A 40 -24.15 42.29 20.98
N PRO A 41 -24.53 42.77 19.76
CA PRO A 41 -23.86 42.38 18.53
C PRO A 41 -22.54 43.15 18.31
N TYR A 42 -22.32 44.25 19.05
CA TYR A 42 -21.10 45.06 18.96
C TYR A 42 -19.98 44.47 19.82
N ILE A 43 -18.75 44.62 19.33
CA ILE A 43 -17.55 44.03 19.91
C ILE A 43 -16.89 44.96 20.93
N TYR A 44 -16.83 46.25 20.61
CA TYR A 44 -16.17 47.28 21.42
C TYR A 44 -17.13 48.40 21.79
N GLU A 45 -16.95 48.96 22.98
CA GLU A 45 -17.63 50.16 23.47
C GLU A 45 -16.58 51.04 24.16
N GLY A 46 -16.37 52.26 23.66
CA GLY A 46 -15.34 53.17 24.19
C GLY A 46 -13.90 52.64 24.12
N GLY A 47 -13.55 51.87 23.09
CA GLY A 47 -12.20 51.29 22.91
C GLY A 47 -11.89 50.07 23.81
N LYS A 48 -12.82 49.68 24.68
CA LYS A 48 -12.72 48.46 25.50
C LYS A 48 -13.71 47.41 25.02
N ARG A 49 -13.42 46.14 25.29
CA ARG A 49 -14.30 45.02 24.96
C ARG A 49 -15.54 45.04 25.85
N LYS A 50 -16.72 44.90 25.25
CA LYS A 50 -17.99 44.96 25.97
C LYS A 50 -18.29 43.65 26.69
N LEU A 51 -18.70 43.74 27.96
CA LEU A 51 -19.25 42.62 28.72
C LEU A 51 -20.60 42.20 28.14
N GLY A 52 -20.82 40.91 27.93
CA GLY A 52 -22.02 40.41 27.23
C GLY A 52 -22.05 40.71 25.73
N GLY A 53 -20.91 41.12 25.14
CA GLY A 53 -20.68 41.23 23.70
C GLY A 53 -20.04 39.97 23.10
N LEU A 54 -19.83 39.98 21.78
CA LEU A 54 -19.24 38.84 21.06
C LEU A 54 -17.75 38.59 21.35
N MET A 55 -17.01 39.56 21.89
CA MET A 55 -15.61 39.37 22.32
C MET A 55 -15.47 39.67 23.81
N ASP A 56 -16.31 39.03 24.62
CA ASP A 56 -16.24 39.17 26.07
C ASP A 56 -14.86 38.71 26.60
N PRO A 57 -14.16 39.50 27.43
CA PRO A 57 -12.87 39.12 28.03
C PRO A 57 -12.92 37.81 28.84
N ARG A 58 -14.11 37.36 29.28
CA ARG A 58 -14.31 36.09 29.96
C ARG A 58 -14.31 34.87 29.02
N GLN A 59 -14.54 35.06 27.72
CA GLN A 59 -14.54 33.95 26.74
C GLN A 59 -13.13 33.58 26.27
N GLY A 60 -12.13 34.44 26.52
CA GLY A 60 -10.75 34.17 26.15
C GLY A 60 -9.97 35.42 25.77
N VAL A 61 -8.67 35.23 25.56
CA VAL A 61 -7.73 36.27 25.20
C VAL A 61 -7.44 36.24 23.70
N VAL A 62 -7.26 37.42 23.10
CA VAL A 62 -6.81 37.57 21.70
C VAL A 62 -5.50 38.38 21.62
N ILE A 63 -5.15 39.12 22.68
CA ILE A 63 -3.95 39.98 22.72
C ILE A 63 -2.87 39.28 23.55
N ARG A 64 -1.65 39.18 23.01
CA ARG A 64 -0.53 38.46 23.65
C ARG A 64 -0.21 38.89 25.09
N LYS A 65 -0.37 40.18 25.43
CA LYS A 65 -0.08 40.73 26.76
C LYS A 65 -1.25 40.66 27.74
N ALA A 66 -2.45 40.34 27.27
CA ALA A 66 -3.63 40.27 28.12
C ALA A 66 -3.75 38.86 28.72
N LYS A 67 -4.40 38.77 29.88
CA LYS A 67 -4.72 37.51 30.55
C LYS A 67 -6.22 37.27 30.54
N CYS A 68 -6.61 35.99 30.62
CA CYS A 68 -8.01 35.62 30.60
C CYS A 68 -8.68 35.90 31.94
N GLN A 69 -9.86 36.50 31.96
CA GLN A 69 -10.52 36.86 33.21
C GLN A 69 -11.07 35.64 33.99
N THR A 70 -11.18 34.47 33.34
CA THR A 70 -11.67 33.22 33.94
C THR A 70 -10.55 32.31 34.45
N CYS A 71 -9.51 32.08 33.64
CA CYS A 71 -8.46 31.10 33.95
C CYS A 71 -7.08 31.72 34.17
N ASP A 72 -6.93 33.05 34.06
CA ASP A 72 -5.66 33.80 34.12
C ASP A 72 -4.56 33.35 33.13
N GLY A 73 -4.87 32.40 32.25
CA GLY A 73 -3.94 31.88 31.25
C GLY A 73 -3.62 32.90 30.15
N THR A 74 -2.43 32.75 29.58
CA THR A 74 -2.02 33.47 28.37
C THR A 74 -2.72 32.93 27.11
N ILE A 75 -2.51 33.56 25.95
CA ILE A 75 -3.12 33.14 24.68
C ILE A 75 -2.78 31.68 24.28
N ASN A 76 -1.61 31.17 24.67
CA ASN A 76 -1.17 29.81 24.32
C ASN A 76 -1.71 28.76 25.30
N GLU A 77 -1.96 29.15 26.55
CA GLU A 77 -2.41 28.24 27.62
C GLU A 77 -3.94 28.19 27.73
N CYS A 78 -4.62 29.32 27.46
CA CYS A 78 -6.06 29.43 27.56
C CYS A 78 -6.74 28.64 26.43
N PRO A 79 -7.57 27.62 26.73
CA PRO A 79 -8.31 26.88 25.70
C PRO A 79 -9.49 27.70 25.11
N GLY A 80 -9.87 28.79 25.76
CA GLY A 80 -11.10 29.55 25.49
C GLY A 80 -12.32 28.95 26.19
N HIS A 81 -13.30 29.81 26.50
CA HIS A 81 -14.51 29.44 27.24
C HIS A 81 -15.78 29.80 26.46
N PHE A 82 -16.74 28.88 26.44
CA PHE A 82 -17.96 29.04 25.66
C PHE A 82 -18.91 30.10 26.24
N GLY A 83 -19.54 30.83 25.33
CA GLY A 83 -20.73 31.65 25.60
C GLY A 83 -22.01 30.92 25.20
N HIS A 84 -23.17 31.54 25.43
CA HIS A 84 -24.44 31.06 24.90
C HIS A 84 -25.34 32.21 24.45
N ILE A 85 -26.27 31.92 23.54
CA ILE A 85 -27.35 32.82 23.12
C ILE A 85 -28.68 32.08 23.34
N ASN A 86 -29.55 32.68 24.15
CA ASN A 86 -30.92 32.21 24.30
C ASN A 86 -31.75 32.70 23.10
N LEU A 87 -32.30 31.78 22.32
CA LEU A 87 -33.14 32.14 21.18
C LEU A 87 -34.55 32.49 21.65
N ALA A 88 -35.14 33.52 21.06
CA ALA A 88 -36.48 33.96 21.41
C ALA A 88 -37.59 32.99 20.91
N LYS A 89 -37.30 32.20 19.87
CA LYS A 89 -38.11 31.05 19.42
C LYS A 89 -37.19 29.89 19.03
N PRO A 90 -37.61 28.63 19.21
CA PRO A 90 -36.84 27.46 18.76
C PRO A 90 -36.72 27.40 17.24
N VAL A 91 -35.60 26.86 16.78
CA VAL A 91 -35.18 26.84 15.38
C VAL A 91 -34.75 25.42 15.00
N TYR A 92 -35.07 24.98 13.79
CA TYR A 92 -34.62 23.68 13.29
C TYR A 92 -33.11 23.66 13.05
N HIS A 93 -32.43 22.63 13.52
CA HIS A 93 -31.03 22.40 13.15
C HIS A 93 -30.92 21.80 11.75
N VAL A 94 -30.07 22.36 10.89
CA VAL A 94 -29.95 21.94 9.47
C VAL A 94 -29.56 20.47 9.33
N GLY A 95 -28.56 20.04 10.11
CA GLY A 95 -28.05 18.67 10.04
C GLY A 95 -29.03 17.62 10.58
N PHE A 96 -29.96 18.01 11.45
CA PHE A 96 -30.93 17.08 12.06
C PHE A 96 -32.32 17.18 11.43
N PHE A 97 -32.51 18.05 10.43
CA PHE A 97 -33.83 18.31 9.86
C PHE A 97 -34.46 17.05 9.22
N GLU A 98 -33.68 16.25 8.49
CA GLU A 98 -34.17 15.00 7.91
C GLU A 98 -34.51 13.98 9.00
N LYS A 99 -33.67 13.89 10.04
CA LYS A 99 -33.90 13.01 11.18
C LYS A 99 -35.14 13.38 11.97
N THR A 100 -35.37 14.69 12.14
CA THR A 100 -36.57 15.24 12.77
C THR A 100 -37.83 14.79 12.04
N ILE A 101 -37.81 14.79 10.70
CA ILE A 101 -38.95 14.31 9.87
C ILE A 101 -39.15 12.80 10.03
N GLU A 102 -38.08 12.00 10.06
CA GLU A 102 -38.17 10.56 10.30
C GLU A 102 -38.80 10.25 11.66
N ILE A 103 -38.34 10.93 12.73
CA ILE A 103 -38.87 10.74 14.10
C ILE A 103 -40.34 11.15 14.17
N LEU A 104 -40.70 12.30 13.59
CA LEU A 104 -42.09 12.76 13.54
C LEU A 104 -43.02 11.79 12.80
N ARG A 105 -42.51 10.98 11.87
CA ARG A 105 -43.27 9.92 11.18
C ARG A 105 -43.37 8.62 11.99
N CYS A 106 -42.52 8.42 12.99
CA CYS A 106 -42.55 7.25 13.88
C CYS A 106 -43.42 7.47 15.12
N VAL A 107 -43.68 8.73 15.46
CA VAL A 107 -44.36 9.14 16.69
C VAL A 107 -45.71 9.78 16.37
N CYS A 108 -46.71 9.55 17.22
CA CYS A 108 -48.03 10.17 17.06
C CYS A 108 -47.99 11.67 17.34
N TYR A 109 -48.59 12.47 16.44
CA TYR A 109 -48.63 13.94 16.53
C TYR A 109 -49.31 14.49 17.79
N TYR A 110 -50.27 13.74 18.38
CA TYR A 110 -51.05 14.21 19.53
C TYR A 110 -50.57 13.63 20.87
N CYS A 111 -50.35 12.31 20.93
CA CYS A 111 -49.99 11.62 22.18
C CYS A 111 -48.49 11.37 22.35
N SER A 112 -47.66 11.68 21.36
CA SER A 112 -46.19 11.49 21.39
C SER A 112 -45.70 10.05 21.66
N LYS A 113 -46.59 9.05 21.57
CA LYS A 113 -46.23 7.63 21.65
C LYS A 113 -45.76 7.09 20.30
N LEU A 114 -44.94 6.03 20.33
CA LEU A 114 -44.53 5.31 19.13
C LEU A 114 -45.74 4.66 18.45
N LEU A 115 -45.79 4.70 17.11
CA LEU A 115 -46.93 4.19 16.34
C LEU A 115 -46.99 2.66 16.27
N VAL A 116 -45.87 1.98 16.56
CA VAL A 116 -45.74 0.52 16.48
C VAL A 116 -45.77 -0.08 17.89
N ASN A 117 -46.48 -1.21 18.01
CA ASN A 117 -46.60 -1.90 19.28
C ASN A 117 -45.28 -2.62 19.62
N PRO A 118 -44.73 -2.42 20.83
CA PRO A 118 -43.51 -3.12 21.26
C PRO A 118 -43.69 -4.65 21.34
N ASN A 119 -44.95 -5.12 21.35
CA ASN A 119 -45.31 -6.54 21.36
C ASN A 119 -45.45 -7.20 19.98
N ASN A 120 -45.29 -6.47 18.88
CA ASN A 120 -45.35 -7.06 17.55
C ASN A 120 -44.16 -8.03 17.34
N PRO A 121 -44.37 -9.30 16.93
CA PRO A 121 -43.28 -10.26 16.75
C PRO A 121 -42.21 -9.80 15.75
N LYS A 122 -42.62 -9.11 14.67
CA LYS A 122 -41.69 -8.53 13.69
C LYS A 122 -40.79 -7.46 14.31
N PHE A 123 -41.33 -6.69 15.26
CA PHE A 123 -40.62 -5.64 15.97
C PHE A 123 -39.61 -6.21 16.97
N LYS A 124 -40.01 -7.25 17.73
CA LYS A 124 -39.11 -7.97 18.63
C LYS A 124 -37.94 -8.62 17.88
N GLU A 125 -38.19 -9.22 16.73
CA GLU A 125 -37.13 -9.73 15.86
C GLU A 125 -36.16 -8.64 15.40
N ILE A 126 -36.67 -7.47 15.01
CA ILE A 126 -35.85 -6.33 14.58
C ILE A 126 -34.98 -5.83 15.74
N LEU A 127 -35.55 -5.67 16.94
CA LEU A 127 -34.81 -5.24 18.13
C LEU A 127 -33.69 -6.22 18.51
N VAL A 128 -33.95 -7.53 18.43
CA VAL A 128 -32.94 -8.56 18.67
C VAL A 128 -31.83 -8.53 17.60
N LYS A 129 -32.20 -8.41 16.32
CA LYS A 129 -31.24 -8.37 15.19
C LYS A 129 -30.43 -7.07 15.13
N SER A 130 -30.93 -5.97 15.71
CA SER A 130 -30.33 -4.63 15.58
C SER A 130 -29.79 -4.01 16.87
N LYS A 131 -29.69 -4.80 17.95
CA LYS A 131 -29.24 -4.35 19.28
C LYS A 131 -27.92 -3.55 19.26
N ASP A 132 -26.98 -3.92 18.40
CA ASP A 132 -25.68 -3.26 18.27
C ASP A 132 -25.61 -2.21 17.14
N GLN A 133 -26.72 -1.96 16.43
CA GLN A 133 -26.78 -1.09 15.23
C GLN A 133 -27.98 -0.13 15.28
N PRO A 134 -27.91 0.96 16.08
CA PRO A 134 -29.04 1.87 16.31
C PRO A 134 -29.56 2.56 15.04
N LEU A 135 -28.67 2.86 14.07
CA LEU A 135 -29.06 3.47 12.80
C LEU A 135 -29.95 2.56 11.94
N LYS A 136 -29.62 1.26 11.88
CA LYS A 136 -30.43 0.29 11.14
C LYS A 136 -31.73 0.00 11.88
N CYS A 137 -31.67 -0.06 13.21
CA CYS A 137 -32.86 -0.17 14.06
C CYS A 137 -33.88 0.91 13.68
N MET A 138 -33.45 2.18 13.69
CA MET A 138 -34.33 3.28 13.35
C MET A 138 -34.90 3.23 11.92
N ALA A 139 -34.10 2.81 10.93
CA ALA A 139 -34.58 2.66 9.55
C ALA A 139 -35.69 1.61 9.45
N HIS A 140 -35.52 0.46 10.11
CA HIS A 140 -36.55 -0.58 10.16
C HIS A 140 -37.81 -0.15 10.91
N VAL A 141 -37.65 0.56 12.04
CA VAL A 141 -38.77 1.16 12.79
C VAL A 141 -39.53 2.14 11.90
N TYR A 142 -38.80 2.99 11.17
CA TYR A 142 -39.38 3.96 10.25
C TYR A 142 -40.18 3.30 9.11
N ASP A 143 -39.66 2.24 8.50
CA ASP A 143 -40.36 1.52 7.43
C ASP A 143 -41.67 0.87 7.90
N LEU A 144 -41.70 0.38 9.15
CA LEU A 144 -42.93 -0.14 9.76
C LEU A 144 -43.94 0.97 10.05
N CYS A 145 -43.48 2.10 10.60
CA CYS A 145 -44.34 3.23 10.95
C CYS A 145 -44.96 3.91 9.72
N LYS A 146 -44.27 3.92 8.57
CA LYS A 146 -44.72 4.63 7.35
C LYS A 146 -46.08 4.17 6.82
N GLY A 147 -46.48 2.93 7.09
CA GLY A 147 -47.76 2.36 6.65
C GLY A 147 -48.96 2.72 7.53
N ILE A 148 -48.73 3.25 8.74
CA ILE A 148 -49.75 3.47 9.76
C ILE A 148 -50.38 4.86 9.59
N ASN A 149 -51.71 4.93 9.43
CA ASN A 149 -52.44 6.20 9.26
C ASN A 149 -53.34 6.57 10.45
N ILE A 150 -53.53 5.65 11.41
CA ILE A 150 -54.38 5.81 12.59
C ILE A 150 -53.58 5.39 13.82
N CYS A 151 -53.66 6.17 14.90
CA CYS A 151 -53.05 5.79 16.17
C CYS A 151 -53.95 4.79 16.91
N GLU A 152 -53.54 3.51 16.99
CA GLU A 152 -54.32 2.44 17.61
C GLU A 152 -54.59 2.70 19.10
N VAL A 153 -55.85 2.55 19.53
CA VAL A 153 -56.27 2.78 20.93
C VAL A 153 -55.79 1.66 21.86
N GLY A 154 -55.64 0.43 21.35
CA GLY A 154 -55.27 -0.77 22.13
C GLY A 154 -53.92 -0.71 22.86
N ASN A 155 -53.06 0.26 22.54
CA ASN A 155 -51.75 0.47 23.17
C ASN A 155 -51.66 1.81 23.92
N GLY A 156 -52.82 2.33 24.35
CA GLY A 156 -52.93 3.64 25.00
C GLY A 156 -52.68 4.81 24.05
N GLY A 157 -52.94 4.62 22.75
CA GLY A 157 -52.93 5.64 21.72
C GLY A 157 -54.24 6.45 21.69
N CYS A 158 -54.24 7.59 21.00
CA CYS A 158 -55.34 8.56 21.06
C CYS A 158 -56.45 8.38 20.01
N GLY A 159 -56.42 7.30 19.20
CA GLY A 159 -57.48 6.96 18.23
C GLY A 159 -57.59 7.87 16.98
N ARG A 160 -56.85 8.98 16.95
CA ARG A 160 -56.95 10.02 15.91
C ARG A 160 -56.19 9.70 14.62
N TYR A 161 -56.68 10.26 13.51
CA TYR A 161 -55.99 10.23 12.22
C TYR A 161 -54.68 11.02 12.24
N LEU A 162 -53.64 10.42 11.68
CA LEU A 162 -52.30 11.00 11.62
C LEU A 162 -52.15 11.87 10.37
N PRO A 163 -51.49 13.04 10.47
CA PRO A 163 -51.15 13.83 9.29
C PRO A 163 -50.10 13.12 8.44
N LYS A 164 -50.25 13.20 7.11
CA LYS A 164 -49.15 12.89 6.21
C LYS A 164 -48.17 14.05 6.21
N ILE A 165 -47.00 13.81 6.82
CA ILE A 165 -45.94 14.82 6.95
C ILE A 165 -45.18 14.92 5.63
N ARG A 166 -45.25 16.09 4.98
CA ARG A 166 -44.56 16.41 3.74
C ARG A 166 -43.57 17.56 3.95
N ARG A 167 -42.39 17.44 3.34
CA ARG A 167 -41.39 18.50 3.26
C ARG A 167 -41.73 19.44 2.11
N LEU A 168 -41.74 20.74 2.36
CA LEU A 168 -41.82 21.79 1.33
C LEU A 168 -40.43 22.38 1.05
N LYS A 169 -40.31 23.30 0.09
CA LYS A 169 -39.06 24.03 -0.19
C LYS A 169 -38.59 24.78 1.07
N GLY A 170 -37.32 24.61 1.43
CA GLY A 170 -36.71 25.22 2.63
C GLY A 170 -37.03 24.48 3.94
N PHE A 171 -37.00 25.20 5.06
CA PHE A 171 -37.27 24.68 6.41
C PHE A 171 -38.76 24.70 6.79
N LYS A 172 -39.64 24.21 5.90
CA LYS A 172 -41.08 24.13 6.15
C LYS A 172 -41.56 22.68 6.07
N ILE A 173 -42.25 22.25 7.13
CA ILE A 173 -42.88 20.94 7.22
C ILE A 173 -44.40 21.16 7.25
N ASN A 174 -45.15 20.47 6.40
CA ASN A 174 -46.61 20.52 6.40
C ASN A 174 -47.20 19.16 6.77
N GLY A 175 -48.20 19.17 7.65
CA GLY A 175 -49.08 18.04 7.90
C GLY A 175 -50.33 18.17 7.05
N GLU A 176 -50.62 17.16 6.22
CA GLU A 176 -51.86 17.08 5.43
C GLU A 176 -52.71 15.92 5.95
N TRP A 177 -53.93 16.22 6.41
CA TRP A 177 -54.91 15.21 6.85
C TRP A 177 -55.78 14.79 5.66
N LYS A 178 -55.96 13.48 5.47
CA LYS A 178 -56.86 12.95 4.44
C LYS A 178 -58.32 12.89 4.90
N HIS A 179 -58.52 12.59 6.18
CA HIS A 179 -59.82 12.55 6.85
C HIS A 179 -59.76 13.49 8.06
N VAL A 180 -60.82 14.28 8.25
CA VAL A 180 -60.91 15.31 9.30
C VAL A 180 -62.02 14.84 10.24
N ASP A 181 -61.72 14.71 11.54
CA ASP A 181 -62.72 14.48 12.58
C ASP A 181 -63.50 15.80 12.81
N GLU A 182 -64.79 15.74 13.14
CA GLU A 182 -65.78 16.85 13.00
C GLU A 182 -65.46 18.18 13.74
N ASP A 183 -64.42 18.25 14.58
CA ASP A 183 -64.10 19.41 15.43
C ASP A 183 -62.73 20.08 15.15
N SER A 184 -62.15 20.02 13.94
CA SER A 184 -60.85 20.69 13.68
C SER A 184 -60.74 21.37 12.30
N GLN A 185 -60.62 22.70 12.34
CA GLN A 185 -60.33 23.56 11.19
C GLN A 185 -58.92 23.31 10.60
N GLU A 186 -58.86 23.42 9.26
CA GLU A 186 -57.71 23.32 8.34
C GLU A 186 -57.17 21.93 7.95
N LYS A 187 -57.36 21.56 6.66
CA LYS A 187 -56.83 20.33 6.02
C LYS A 187 -55.29 20.28 5.93
N LYS A 188 -54.61 21.41 6.13
CA LYS A 188 -53.16 21.55 5.91
C LYS A 188 -52.57 22.57 6.88
N ILE A 189 -51.73 22.10 7.80
CA ILE A 189 -51.09 22.94 8.82
C ILE A 189 -49.57 22.93 8.61
N VAL A 190 -48.91 24.08 8.79
CA VAL A 190 -47.45 24.20 8.81
C VAL A 190 -46.95 23.92 10.23
N LEU A 191 -46.10 22.91 10.39
CA LEU A 191 -45.49 22.55 11.67
C LEU A 191 -44.37 23.54 12.02
N THR A 192 -44.60 24.36 13.04
CA THR A 192 -43.57 25.23 13.63
C THR A 192 -42.59 24.41 14.47
N ALA A 193 -41.35 24.89 14.61
CA ALA A 193 -40.34 24.23 15.42
C ALA A 193 -40.74 24.14 16.90
N GLU A 194 -41.48 25.12 17.42
CA GLU A 194 -42.08 25.10 18.77
C GLU A 194 -42.96 23.87 18.96
N ARG A 195 -43.86 23.61 18.02
CA ARG A 195 -44.79 22.50 18.11
C ARG A 195 -44.08 21.15 18.05
N VAL A 196 -43.06 21.02 17.20
CA VAL A 196 -42.24 19.80 17.12
C VAL A 196 -41.46 19.58 18.42
N TRP A 197 -40.92 20.65 19.01
CA TRP A 197 -40.20 20.58 20.27
C TRP A 197 -41.08 20.10 21.43
N GLU A 198 -42.33 20.60 21.52
CA GLU A 198 -43.30 20.12 22.51
C GLU A 198 -43.62 18.62 22.35
N ILE A 199 -43.77 18.15 21.09
CA ILE A 199 -44.04 16.74 20.79
C ILE A 199 -42.86 15.89 21.25
N PHE A 200 -41.64 16.30 20.92
CA PHE A 200 -40.42 15.56 21.28
C PHE A 200 -40.17 15.51 22.78
N LYS A 201 -40.49 16.59 23.51
CA LYS A 201 -40.35 16.63 24.97
C LYS A 201 -41.30 15.67 25.70
N ARG A 202 -42.43 15.30 25.07
CA ARG A 202 -43.42 14.35 25.62
C ARG A 202 -43.09 12.88 25.33
N ILE A 203 -42.06 12.58 24.51
CA ILE A 203 -41.65 11.20 24.22
C ILE A 203 -41.05 10.59 25.48
N SER A 204 -41.39 9.33 25.76
CA SER A 204 -40.84 8.58 26.90
C SER A 204 -39.39 8.14 26.65
N ASP A 205 -38.61 7.91 27.71
CA ASP A 205 -37.22 7.46 27.56
C ASP A 205 -37.13 6.03 27.00
N GLU A 206 -38.13 5.19 27.28
CA GLU A 206 -38.27 3.84 26.70
C GLU A 206 -38.50 3.92 25.19
N ASP A 207 -39.40 4.79 24.73
CA ASP A 207 -39.65 5.02 23.31
C ASP A 207 -38.40 5.57 22.59
N CYS A 208 -37.61 6.41 23.26
CA CYS A 208 -36.34 6.91 22.71
C CYS A 208 -35.32 5.78 22.51
N ALA A 209 -35.17 4.91 23.51
CA ALA A 209 -34.29 3.74 23.42
C ALA A 209 -34.72 2.80 22.28
N ILE A 210 -36.03 2.60 22.12
CA ILE A 210 -36.63 1.81 21.04
C ILE A 210 -36.38 2.44 19.65
N LEU A 211 -36.41 3.77 19.55
CA LEU A 211 -36.05 4.49 18.32
C LEU A 211 -34.55 4.40 17.98
N GLY A 212 -33.73 3.78 18.84
CA GLY A 212 -32.29 3.65 18.66
C GLY A 212 -31.51 4.87 19.15
N MET A 213 -32.07 5.66 20.06
CA MET A 213 -31.44 6.85 20.65
C MET A 213 -31.24 6.65 22.16
N ASP A 214 -30.05 6.96 22.67
CA ASP A 214 -29.78 6.91 24.11
C ASP A 214 -30.33 8.18 24.78
N PRO A 215 -31.29 8.08 25.72
CA PRO A 215 -31.91 9.24 26.36
C PRO A 215 -30.91 10.10 27.15
N LYS A 216 -29.77 9.53 27.58
CA LYS A 216 -28.75 10.26 28.34
C LYS A 216 -27.90 11.17 27.45
N TYR A 217 -27.64 10.78 26.21
CA TYR A 217 -26.67 11.45 25.33
C TYR A 217 -27.28 12.06 24.07
N ALA A 218 -28.42 11.56 23.60
CA ALA A 218 -29.03 11.98 22.34
C ALA A 218 -30.56 11.93 22.41
N ARG A 219 -31.15 12.89 23.12
CA ARG A 219 -32.62 13.02 23.21
C ARG A 219 -33.19 13.79 22.00
N PRO A 220 -34.36 13.41 21.45
CA PRO A 220 -34.92 14.04 20.23
C PRO A 220 -35.18 15.54 20.35
N ASP A 221 -35.57 16.02 21.54
CA ASP A 221 -35.85 17.42 21.81
C ASP A 221 -34.62 18.32 21.66
N TRP A 222 -33.41 17.79 21.88
CA TRP A 222 -32.16 18.52 21.72
C TRP A 222 -31.76 18.74 20.26
N MET A 223 -32.41 18.06 19.31
CA MET A 223 -32.20 18.32 17.87
C MET A 223 -32.74 19.69 17.44
N ILE A 224 -33.60 20.31 18.24
CA ILE A 224 -34.16 21.63 18.00
C ILE A 224 -33.39 22.64 18.83
N VAL A 225 -32.88 23.68 18.16
CA VAL A 225 -32.03 24.69 18.79
C VAL A 225 -32.92 25.66 19.56
N THR A 226 -32.85 25.60 20.88
CA THR A 226 -33.45 26.58 21.81
C THR A 226 -32.38 27.52 22.38
N CYS A 227 -31.20 26.98 22.65
CA CYS A 227 -30.03 27.70 23.10
C CYS A 227 -28.86 27.40 22.16
N LEU A 228 -28.21 28.45 21.65
CA LEU A 228 -27.07 28.32 20.73
C LEU A 228 -25.76 28.53 21.49
N PRO A 229 -24.83 27.56 21.52
CA PRO A 229 -23.51 27.76 22.10
C PRO A 229 -22.68 28.70 21.21
N VAL A 230 -22.01 29.67 21.82
CA VAL A 230 -21.13 30.60 21.12
C VAL A 230 -19.68 30.15 21.30
N PRO A 231 -18.97 29.83 20.21
CA PRO A 231 -17.59 29.40 20.31
C PRO A 231 -16.69 30.53 20.81
N PRO A 232 -15.65 30.22 21.62
CA PRO A 232 -14.71 31.21 22.11
C PRO A 232 -13.87 31.83 20.98
N PRO A 233 -13.21 32.99 21.22
CA PRO A 233 -12.30 33.62 20.27
C PRO A 233 -11.19 32.71 19.73
N ALA A 234 -10.75 31.69 20.49
CA ALA A 234 -9.77 30.70 20.04
C ALA A 234 -10.21 29.92 18.79
N VAL A 235 -11.52 29.74 18.59
CA VAL A 235 -12.09 29.06 17.41
C VAL A 235 -12.30 30.04 16.25
N ARG A 236 -12.49 31.33 16.55
CA ARG A 236 -12.78 32.41 15.60
C ARG A 236 -11.79 33.58 15.79
N PRO A 237 -10.50 33.36 15.52
CA PRO A 237 -9.49 34.38 15.73
C PRO A 237 -9.74 35.59 14.83
N ALA A 238 -9.53 36.79 15.39
CA ALA A 238 -9.46 38.04 14.64
C ALA A 238 -8.05 38.20 14.06
N GLN A 239 -7.96 38.67 12.81
CA GLN A 239 -6.68 38.97 12.18
C GLN A 239 -6.37 40.45 12.40
N ILE A 240 -5.21 40.72 13.00
CA ILE A 240 -4.74 42.09 13.25
C ILE A 240 -3.71 42.41 12.16
N ILE A 241 -4.02 43.36 11.27
CA ILE A 241 -3.12 43.85 10.23
C ILE A 241 -2.80 45.31 10.56
N GLY A 242 -1.63 45.54 11.15
CA GLY A 242 -1.27 46.89 11.64
C GLY A 242 -2.19 47.35 12.77
N MET A 243 -2.97 48.40 12.53
CA MET A 243 -3.98 48.93 13.46
C MET A 243 -5.39 48.40 13.17
N ASP A 244 -5.62 47.86 11.96
CA ASP A 244 -6.94 47.38 11.55
C ASP A 244 -7.16 45.94 12.04
N GLN A 245 -8.38 45.70 12.53
CA GLN A 245 -8.83 44.39 12.97
C GLN A 245 -9.87 43.86 11.99
N ILE A 246 -9.51 42.81 11.27
CA ILE A 246 -10.43 42.07 10.41
C ILE A 246 -10.98 40.91 11.23
N GLU A 247 -12.28 40.96 11.48
CA GLU A 247 -12.98 39.95 12.25
C GLU A 247 -13.27 38.69 11.43
N ASN A 248 -13.45 37.58 12.14
CA ASN A 248 -13.74 36.29 11.51
C ASN A 248 -15.16 36.24 10.92
N ASP A 249 -15.36 35.56 9.79
CA ASP A 249 -16.69 35.32 9.19
C ASP A 249 -17.73 34.79 10.19
N LEU A 250 -17.32 33.90 11.11
CA LEU A 250 -18.21 33.37 12.15
C LEU A 250 -18.64 34.44 13.15
N THR A 251 -17.73 35.34 13.52
CA THR A 251 -18.05 36.47 14.43
C THR A 251 -19.07 37.38 13.77
N MET A 252 -18.90 37.69 12.48
CA MET A 252 -19.84 38.50 11.70
C MET A 252 -21.23 37.83 11.64
N LYS A 253 -21.27 36.52 11.37
CA LYS A 253 -22.54 35.78 11.31
C LYS A 253 -23.24 35.72 12.68
N LEU A 254 -22.49 35.55 13.76
CA LEU A 254 -23.02 35.59 15.12
C LEU A 254 -23.60 36.97 15.45
N ALA A 255 -22.98 38.06 14.97
CA ALA A 255 -23.53 39.40 15.13
C ALA A 255 -24.89 39.53 14.44
N ASP A 256 -25.05 38.99 13.24
CA ASP A 256 -26.34 38.96 12.55
C ASP A 256 -27.39 38.12 13.28
N ILE A 257 -26.99 36.98 13.86
CA ILE A 257 -27.88 36.13 14.67
C ILE A 257 -28.37 36.90 15.90
N VAL A 258 -27.48 37.58 16.62
CA VAL A 258 -27.85 38.40 17.80
C VAL A 258 -28.77 39.55 17.39
N ARG A 259 -28.48 40.26 16.29
CA ARG A 259 -29.35 41.32 15.75
C ARG A 259 -30.74 40.78 15.40
N ALA A 260 -30.82 39.65 14.70
CA ALA A 260 -32.08 39.04 14.31
C ALA A 260 -32.89 38.56 15.53
N ASN A 261 -32.21 37.97 16.53
CA ASN A 261 -32.83 37.49 17.75
C ASN A 261 -33.40 38.65 18.60
N ASN A 262 -32.64 39.74 18.78
CA ASN A 262 -33.11 40.91 19.52
C ASN A 262 -34.30 41.59 18.83
N LYS A 263 -34.27 41.69 17.48
CA LYS A 263 -35.41 42.19 16.70
C LYS A 263 -36.65 41.29 16.84
N LEU A 264 -36.46 39.98 16.97
CA LEU A 264 -37.55 39.03 17.18
C LEU A 264 -38.11 39.15 18.59
N LEU A 265 -37.26 39.29 19.61
CA LEU A 265 -37.67 39.46 21.00
C LEU A 265 -38.48 40.73 21.21
N GLY A 266 -38.05 41.86 20.62
CA GLY A 266 -38.83 43.10 20.61
C GLY A 266 -40.18 42.94 19.88
N ALA A 267 -40.23 42.17 18.79
CA ALA A 267 -41.47 41.90 18.06
C ALA A 267 -42.46 41.03 18.85
N VAL A 268 -41.96 40.09 19.65
CA VAL A 268 -42.78 39.26 20.54
C VAL A 268 -43.40 40.13 21.64
N GLN A 269 -42.66 41.12 22.15
CA GLN A 269 -43.15 42.06 23.15
C GLN A 269 -44.16 43.07 22.56
N SER A 270 -43.97 43.50 21.31
CA SER A 270 -44.86 44.46 20.63
C SER A 270 -46.06 43.82 19.92
N GLY A 271 -46.12 42.48 19.79
CA GLY A 271 -47.22 41.77 19.13
C GLY A 271 -47.22 41.84 17.59
N GLU A 272 -46.09 42.17 16.96
CA GLU A 272 -45.96 42.25 15.48
C GLU A 272 -45.91 40.87 14.79
N ILE A 273 -46.05 40.84 13.46
CA ILE A 273 -46.00 39.61 12.65
C ILE A 273 -44.65 38.85 12.82
N LEU A 274 -44.70 37.70 13.50
CA LEU A 274 -43.53 36.92 13.91
C LEU A 274 -42.96 35.99 12.82
N SER A 275 -43.79 35.58 11.86
CA SER A 275 -43.46 34.53 10.88
C SER A 275 -42.25 34.89 9.98
N GLY A 276 -42.19 36.15 9.52
CA GLY A 276 -41.08 36.64 8.69
C GLY A 276 -39.76 36.72 9.45
N LYS A 277 -39.77 37.27 10.67
CA LYS A 277 -38.56 37.44 11.51
C LYS A 277 -38.02 36.08 11.97
N THR A 278 -38.90 35.12 12.29
CA THR A 278 -38.51 33.74 12.66
C THR A 278 -37.80 33.02 11.51
N LYS A 279 -38.29 33.21 10.27
CA LYS A 279 -37.66 32.66 9.07
C LYS A 279 -36.26 33.24 8.83
N MET A 280 -36.07 34.53 9.12
CA MET A 280 -34.76 35.18 9.00
C MET A 280 -33.76 34.60 10.01
N LEU A 281 -34.15 34.45 11.29
CA LEU A 281 -33.33 33.82 12.32
C LEU A 281 -32.94 32.38 11.95
N GLN A 282 -33.90 31.59 11.47
CA GLN A 282 -33.67 30.24 10.95
C GLN A 282 -32.64 30.22 9.82
N LEU A 283 -32.71 31.18 8.89
CA LEU A 283 -31.77 31.28 7.77
C LEU A 283 -30.36 31.63 8.24
N HIS A 284 -30.19 32.55 9.19
CA HIS A 284 -28.86 32.90 9.70
C HIS A 284 -28.19 31.75 10.45
N ILE A 285 -28.92 31.08 11.35
CA ILE A 285 -28.40 29.92 12.09
C ILE A 285 -28.09 28.78 11.11
N ALA A 286 -28.98 28.54 10.13
CA ALA A 286 -28.77 27.49 9.15
C ALA A 286 -27.53 27.75 8.28
N SER A 287 -27.36 28.98 7.79
CA SER A 287 -26.19 29.40 6.99
C SER A 287 -24.87 29.36 7.78
N MET A 288 -24.89 29.55 9.10
CA MET A 288 -23.69 29.41 9.95
C MET A 288 -23.21 27.96 10.00
N MET A 289 -24.15 27.00 10.07
CA MET A 289 -23.85 25.57 10.15
C MET A 289 -23.50 24.98 8.77
N ASP A 290 -24.33 25.28 7.75
CA ASP A 290 -24.16 24.79 6.38
C ASP A 290 -24.65 25.85 5.37
N SER A 291 -23.71 26.48 4.66
CA SER A 291 -23.98 27.50 3.64
C SER A 291 -24.35 26.92 2.27
N LYS A 292 -23.97 25.67 1.99
CA LYS A 292 -24.12 24.99 0.68
C LYS A 292 -25.37 24.11 0.60
N SER A 293 -26.13 24.01 1.68
CA SER A 293 -27.37 23.24 1.70
C SER A 293 -28.33 23.74 0.61
N THR A 294 -28.87 22.81 -0.19
CA THR A 294 -29.91 23.08 -1.21
C THR A 294 -31.19 23.71 -0.62
N LEU A 295 -31.31 23.72 0.70
CA LEU A 295 -32.41 24.33 1.45
C LEU A 295 -32.34 25.86 1.55
N LEU A 296 -31.21 26.47 1.20
CA LEU A 296 -30.95 27.90 1.37
C LEU A 296 -30.45 28.55 0.06
N PRO A 297 -30.83 29.81 -0.21
CA PRO A 297 -30.07 30.64 -1.15
C PRO A 297 -28.70 30.98 -0.53
N ALA A 298 -27.65 31.01 -1.36
CA ALA A 298 -26.31 31.39 -0.92
C ALA A 298 -26.34 32.79 -0.31
N TYR A 299 -25.87 32.90 0.93
CA TYR A 299 -25.76 34.17 1.65
C TYR A 299 -24.39 34.77 1.41
N TYR A 300 -24.36 35.91 0.72
CA TYR A 300 -23.17 36.70 0.50
C TYR A 300 -23.11 37.81 1.56
N HIS A 301 -21.94 38.03 2.15
CA HIS A 301 -21.66 39.32 2.77
C HIS A 301 -21.48 40.36 1.66
N GLU A 302 -21.20 41.63 1.99
CA GLU A 302 -20.87 42.70 1.02
C GLU A 302 -19.72 42.35 0.03
N SER A 303 -19.05 41.20 0.20
CA SER A 303 -18.09 40.60 -0.73
C SER A 303 -18.72 39.56 -1.69
N THR A 304 -18.14 39.41 -2.89
CA THR A 304 -18.56 38.42 -3.90
C THR A 304 -18.41 36.94 -3.48
N LEU A 305 -17.65 36.67 -2.40
CA LEU A 305 -17.43 35.31 -1.88
C LEU A 305 -18.42 34.95 -0.75
N PRO A 306 -18.93 33.70 -0.72
CA PRO A 306 -19.81 33.24 0.35
C PRO A 306 -19.04 33.05 1.66
N THR A 307 -19.69 33.35 2.79
CA THR A 307 -19.11 33.15 4.14
C THR A 307 -18.83 31.68 4.42
N GLN A 308 -17.67 31.35 5.00
CA GLN A 308 -17.33 29.97 5.33
C GLN A 308 -18.14 29.44 6.53
N SER A 309 -18.90 28.37 6.32
CA SER A 309 -19.68 27.70 7.37
C SER A 309 -18.82 26.80 8.27
N ILE A 310 -19.37 26.36 9.41
CA ILE A 310 -18.67 25.43 10.31
C ILE A 310 -18.41 24.09 9.60
N LYS A 311 -19.37 23.58 8.81
CA LYS A 311 -19.22 22.35 8.03
C LYS A 311 -18.11 22.45 7.00
N ASP A 312 -18.04 23.58 6.27
CA ASP A 312 -16.98 23.82 5.27
C ASP A 312 -15.57 23.81 5.89
N ARG A 313 -15.42 24.25 7.14
CA ARG A 313 -14.14 24.22 7.86
C ARG A 313 -13.71 22.81 8.27
N LEU A 314 -14.65 21.87 8.37
CA LEU A 314 -14.38 20.49 8.78
C LEU A 314 -14.19 19.57 7.56
N GLU A 315 -15.03 19.73 6.54
CA GLU A 315 -15.05 18.92 5.32
C GLU A 315 -14.01 19.37 4.27
N GLY A 316 -13.73 18.49 3.32
CA GLY A 316 -12.86 18.78 2.17
C GLY A 316 -11.40 18.37 2.36
N ARG A 317 -10.56 18.72 1.36
CA ARG A 317 -9.14 18.40 1.35
C ARG A 317 -8.36 19.20 2.41
N ASP A 318 -8.64 20.50 2.45
CA ASP A 318 -8.01 21.46 3.35
C ASP A 318 -8.83 21.70 4.63
N GLY A 319 -9.93 20.97 4.81
CA GLY A 319 -10.73 20.98 6.03
C GLY A 319 -9.96 20.41 7.22
N ARG A 320 -10.33 20.79 8.44
CA ARG A 320 -9.57 20.46 9.67
C ARG A 320 -9.33 18.96 9.87
N ILE A 321 -10.28 18.09 9.54
CA ILE A 321 -10.12 16.65 9.77
C ILE A 321 -8.99 16.10 8.89
N ARG A 322 -8.98 16.44 7.60
CA ARG A 322 -7.98 15.92 6.66
C ARG A 322 -6.69 16.73 6.66
N GLY A 323 -6.79 18.06 6.58
CA GLY A 323 -5.66 18.96 6.41
C GLY A 323 -4.92 19.34 7.69
N ASN A 324 -5.56 19.16 8.87
CA ASN A 324 -4.94 19.48 10.15
C ASN A 324 -4.88 18.32 11.13
N LEU A 325 -5.71 17.27 11.07
CA LEU A 325 -5.59 16.14 12.01
C LEU A 325 -4.84 14.98 11.38
N MET A 326 -5.21 14.62 10.15
CA MET A 326 -4.60 13.50 9.42
C MET A 326 -3.26 13.86 8.76
N GLY A 327 -3.18 15.03 8.12
CA GLY A 327 -1.94 15.62 7.63
C GLY A 327 -1.68 16.89 8.41
N LYS A 328 -0.43 17.16 8.78
CA LYS A 328 -0.01 18.42 9.41
C LYS A 328 1.31 18.86 8.79
N ARG A 329 1.54 20.17 8.81
CA ARG A 329 2.91 20.68 8.68
C ARG A 329 3.65 20.34 9.96
N VAL A 330 4.86 19.82 9.81
CA VAL A 330 5.69 19.36 10.91
C VAL A 330 6.96 20.19 10.96
N ASP A 331 7.44 20.45 12.18
CA ASP A 331 8.75 21.02 12.43
C ASP A 331 9.85 19.96 12.28
N PHE A 332 11.12 20.38 12.27
CA PHE A 332 12.28 19.50 12.11
C PHE A 332 12.19 18.62 10.86
N ALA A 333 11.75 19.24 9.76
CA ALA A 333 11.77 18.66 8.43
C ALA A 333 12.54 19.56 7.45
N ALA A 334 13.21 18.94 6.47
CA ALA A 334 13.92 19.60 5.39
C ALA A 334 13.54 18.98 4.05
N ARG A 335 13.71 19.72 2.95
CA ARG A 335 13.45 19.27 1.58
C ARG A 335 14.50 19.85 0.65
N THR A 336 15.08 19.01 -0.20
CA THR A 336 15.97 19.44 -1.28
C THR A 336 15.98 18.39 -2.40
N VAL A 337 16.61 18.74 -3.51
CA VAL A 337 16.81 17.88 -4.68
C VAL A 337 17.72 16.71 -4.33
N ILE A 338 17.47 15.55 -4.93
CA ILE A 338 18.29 14.35 -4.74
C ILE A 338 19.34 14.17 -5.84
N THR A 339 20.45 13.54 -5.48
CA THR A 339 21.58 13.24 -6.36
C THR A 339 22.11 11.83 -6.07
N PRO A 340 22.58 11.08 -7.07
CA PRO A 340 23.15 9.76 -6.85
C PRO A 340 24.57 9.87 -6.29
N ASP A 341 24.90 9.05 -5.31
CA ASP A 341 26.28 8.84 -4.85
C ASP A 341 26.52 7.34 -4.60
N PRO A 342 27.30 6.66 -5.46
CA PRO A 342 27.58 5.23 -5.33
C PRO A 342 28.56 4.89 -4.19
N ASN A 343 29.24 5.89 -3.60
CA ASN A 343 30.18 5.65 -2.49
C ASN A 343 29.49 5.64 -1.13
N LEU A 344 28.20 6.00 -1.08
CA LEU A 344 27.39 5.89 0.12
C LEU A 344 26.83 4.49 0.27
N ARG A 345 26.76 4.01 1.52
CA ARG A 345 26.03 2.78 1.83
C ARG A 345 24.53 2.98 1.61
N ILE A 346 23.79 1.89 1.44
CA ILE A 346 22.32 1.94 1.27
C ILE A 346 21.57 2.50 2.48
N ASP A 347 22.19 2.43 3.66
CA ASP A 347 21.68 2.94 4.93
C ASP A 347 22.18 4.35 5.22
N GLN A 348 22.88 5.00 4.29
CA GLN A 348 23.40 6.35 4.46
C GLN A 348 22.72 7.34 3.52
N VAL A 349 22.53 8.55 4.02
CA VAL A 349 22.09 9.71 3.23
C VAL A 349 23.07 10.87 3.41
N GLY A 350 23.53 11.39 2.28
CA GLY A 350 24.32 12.61 2.24
C GLY A 350 23.45 13.82 2.55
N ILE A 351 23.76 14.57 3.60
CA ILE A 351 23.02 15.77 4.00
C ILE A 351 23.91 17.00 3.89
N PRO A 352 23.41 18.08 3.27
CA PRO A 352 24.10 19.37 3.23
C PRO A 352 24.43 19.92 4.62
N ARG A 353 25.63 20.49 4.76
CA ARG A 353 26.04 21.23 5.98
C ARG A 353 25.03 22.31 6.38
N SER A 354 24.43 23.00 5.42
CA SER A 354 23.41 24.04 5.68
C SER A 354 22.16 23.49 6.38
N ILE A 355 21.73 22.28 6.01
CA ILE A 355 20.60 21.59 6.62
C ILE A 355 21.02 21.04 7.99
N ALA A 356 22.18 20.40 8.08
CA ALA A 356 22.69 19.82 9.33
C ALA A 356 22.85 20.87 10.44
N GLN A 357 23.27 22.09 10.11
CA GLN A 357 23.43 23.20 11.05
C GLN A 357 22.09 23.82 11.50
N ASN A 358 21.05 23.79 10.67
CA ASN A 358 19.75 24.36 11.03
C ASN A 358 18.92 23.39 11.89
N MET A 359 19.00 22.10 11.57
CA MET A 359 18.24 21.03 12.19
C MET A 359 18.92 20.59 13.48
N THR A 360 18.13 20.32 14.52
CA THR A 360 18.65 19.99 15.84
C THR A 360 18.09 18.69 16.38
N PHE A 361 18.88 18.08 17.27
CA PHE A 361 18.48 16.92 18.06
C PHE A 361 18.64 17.26 19.56
N PRO A 362 17.58 17.16 20.37
CA PRO A 362 17.65 17.45 21.80
C PRO A 362 18.29 16.26 22.52
N GLU A 363 19.54 16.44 22.94
CA GLU A 363 20.27 15.44 23.72
C GLU A 363 20.27 15.83 25.20
N ARG A 364 19.92 14.86 26.06
CA ARG A 364 19.93 15.07 27.51
C ARG A 364 21.37 14.90 28.02
N VAL A 365 21.83 15.87 28.80
CA VAL A 365 23.14 15.86 29.44
C VAL A 365 23.15 14.79 30.52
N ALA A 366 24.12 13.91 30.42
CA ALA A 366 24.41 12.79 31.30
C ALA A 366 25.92 12.75 31.57
N PRO A 367 26.38 11.99 32.59
CA PRO A 367 27.79 11.97 32.94
C PRO A 367 28.73 11.56 31.79
N PHE A 368 28.28 10.73 30.84
CA PHE A 368 29.10 10.24 29.73
C PHE A 368 29.20 11.21 28.53
N ASN A 369 28.27 12.15 28.36
CA ASN A 369 28.26 13.07 27.22
C ASN A 369 28.47 14.55 27.61
N ILE A 370 28.60 14.85 28.91
CA ILE A 370 28.71 16.22 29.43
C ILE A 370 29.86 17.00 28.78
N GLU A 371 31.04 16.40 28.64
CA GLU A 371 32.21 17.03 28.02
C GLU A 371 31.94 17.38 26.55
N LYS A 372 31.39 16.42 25.79
CA LYS A 372 31.03 16.60 24.39
C LYS A 372 29.95 17.67 24.21
N MET A 373 28.93 17.69 25.07
CA MET A 373 27.87 18.69 25.01
C MET A 373 28.40 20.08 25.37
N GLN A 374 29.29 20.18 26.36
CA GLN A 374 29.93 21.43 26.75
C GLN A 374 30.75 22.01 25.59
N GLU A 375 31.51 21.16 24.87
CA GLU A 375 32.26 21.56 23.69
C GLU A 375 31.34 22.09 22.57
N LEU A 376 30.23 21.40 22.28
CA LEU A 376 29.26 21.84 21.26
C LEU A 376 28.60 23.17 21.60
N VAL A 377 28.30 23.41 22.88
CA VAL A 377 27.75 24.67 23.37
C VAL A 377 28.78 25.80 23.27
N GLN A 378 30.05 25.54 23.60
CA GLN A 378 31.15 26.51 23.45
C GLN A 378 31.37 26.93 21.99
N ARG A 379 31.28 25.98 21.05
CA ARG A 379 31.34 26.27 19.60
C ARG A 379 30.15 27.10 19.10
N GLY A 380 29.01 27.00 19.80
CA GLY A 380 27.79 27.75 19.52
C GLY A 380 27.11 27.36 18.20
N ASN A 381 26.27 28.25 17.66
CA ASN A 381 25.50 27.95 16.45
C ASN A 381 26.25 28.21 15.14
N SER A 382 27.32 29.02 15.16
CA SER A 382 28.01 29.47 13.94
C SER A 382 28.95 28.43 13.35
N GLN A 383 29.57 27.58 14.18
CA GLN A 383 30.48 26.53 13.74
C GLN A 383 29.78 25.17 13.76
N TYR A 384 30.03 24.36 12.74
CA TYR A 384 29.59 22.96 12.66
C TYR A 384 30.79 22.04 12.96
N PRO A 385 30.67 21.01 13.83
CA PRO A 385 29.52 20.68 14.69
C PRO A 385 29.37 21.61 15.91
N GLY A 386 28.14 22.06 16.20
CA GLY A 386 27.81 22.94 17.32
C GLY A 386 26.40 22.73 17.89
N ALA A 387 25.86 23.72 18.60
CA ALA A 387 24.53 23.69 19.21
C ALA A 387 23.78 25.02 19.05
N LYS A 388 22.45 24.94 19.00
CA LYS A 388 21.58 26.10 18.74
C LYS A 388 20.91 26.63 20.01
N PHE A 389 20.43 25.72 20.86
CA PHE A 389 19.74 26.07 22.10
C PHE A 389 20.23 25.20 23.25
N CYS A 390 20.18 25.77 24.46
CA CYS A 390 20.35 25.04 25.71
C CYS A 390 19.13 25.30 26.61
N ILE A 391 18.54 24.24 27.16
CA ILE A 391 17.38 24.33 28.06
C ILE A 391 17.82 23.88 29.44
N ILE A 392 17.71 24.78 30.42
CA ILE A 392 18.06 24.49 31.82
C ILE A 392 16.86 23.86 32.50
N LYS A 393 17.00 22.60 32.96
CA LYS A 393 15.87 21.83 33.50
C LYS A 393 15.29 22.43 34.79
N LYS A 394 16.10 23.14 35.59
CA LYS A 394 15.69 23.73 36.87
C LYS A 394 14.62 24.82 36.73
N ASN A 395 14.66 25.60 35.64
CA ASN A 395 13.75 26.73 35.43
C ASN A 395 12.84 26.56 34.19
N GLY A 396 13.19 25.65 33.27
CA GLY A 396 12.51 25.52 31.98
C GLY A 396 12.87 26.62 30.98
N ASP A 397 13.84 27.49 31.31
CA ASP A 397 14.28 28.57 30.44
C ASP A 397 15.10 28.04 29.25
N ARG A 398 14.66 28.41 28.05
CA ARG A 398 15.36 28.13 26.79
C ARG A 398 16.32 29.28 26.47
N ILE A 399 17.62 28.99 26.47
CA ILE A 399 18.69 29.91 26.11
C ILE A 399 19.03 29.72 24.63
N ASP A 400 19.04 30.83 23.88
CA ASP A 400 19.44 30.87 22.47
C ASP A 400 20.92 31.20 22.35
N LEU A 401 21.70 30.26 21.80
CA LEU A 401 23.17 30.36 21.69
C LEU A 401 23.61 31.25 20.51
N ARG A 402 22.67 31.76 19.69
CA ARG A 402 22.97 32.74 18.63
C ARG A 402 23.33 34.11 19.18
N PHE A 403 22.85 34.46 20.37
CA PHE A 403 23.06 35.77 20.97
C PHE A 403 24.17 35.66 22.03
N PRO A 404 25.36 36.23 21.78
CA PRO A 404 26.56 36.01 22.60
C PRO A 404 26.51 36.64 24.00
N SER A 405 25.52 37.49 24.29
CA SER A 405 25.40 38.20 25.57
C SER A 405 25.18 37.29 26.80
N LYS A 406 24.99 35.97 26.62
CA LYS A 406 24.79 34.97 27.69
C LYS A 406 25.64 33.69 27.55
N SER A 407 26.55 33.60 26.58
CA SER A 407 27.14 32.31 26.15
C SER A 407 28.48 31.86 26.77
N PRO A 408 29.42 32.70 27.24
CA PRO A 408 30.77 32.21 27.56
C PRO A 408 30.89 31.45 28.90
N ASP A 409 29.97 31.64 29.86
CA ASP A 409 30.05 31.04 31.21
C ASP A 409 29.02 29.93 31.48
N LEU A 410 28.32 29.43 30.46
CA LEU A 410 27.28 28.41 30.65
C LEU A 410 27.90 27.05 31.00
N ARG A 411 27.85 26.66 32.28
CA ARG A 411 28.22 25.31 32.74
C ARG A 411 26.99 24.42 32.72
N LEU A 412 27.06 23.33 31.95
CA LEU A 412 25.99 22.36 31.87
C LEU A 412 25.94 21.50 33.14
N GLU A 413 24.73 21.18 33.60
CA GLU A 413 24.49 20.22 34.66
C GLU A 413 23.85 18.93 34.12
N CYS A 414 24.04 17.81 34.82
CA CYS A 414 23.35 16.58 34.47
C CYS A 414 21.83 16.76 34.55
N GLY A 415 21.15 16.46 33.45
CA GLY A 415 19.71 16.65 33.32
C GLY A 415 19.30 17.82 32.45
N ASP A 416 20.21 18.73 32.09
CA ASP A 416 19.97 19.76 31.08
C ASP A 416 19.75 19.15 29.70
N ILE A 417 19.13 19.90 28.78
CA ILE A 417 18.88 19.46 27.41
C ILE A 417 19.59 20.42 26.46
N VAL A 418 20.48 19.88 25.64
CA VAL A 418 21.19 20.63 24.61
C VAL A 418 20.61 20.26 23.24
N GLU A 419 20.10 21.26 22.51
CA GLU A 419 19.66 21.09 21.13
C GLU A 419 20.88 21.27 20.20
N ARG A 420 21.62 20.17 20.01
CA ARG A 420 22.80 20.14 19.14
C ARG A 420 22.42 20.01 17.66
N HIS A 421 23.34 20.38 16.77
CA HIS A 421 23.20 20.10 15.34
C HIS A 421 23.21 18.59 15.06
N ILE A 422 22.63 18.20 13.92
CA ILE A 422 22.70 16.81 13.46
C ILE A 422 24.14 16.46 13.10
N CYS A 423 24.61 15.30 13.55
CA CYS A 423 25.96 14.82 13.29
C CYS A 423 25.95 13.54 12.44
N ASP A 424 27.12 13.13 11.98
CA ASP A 424 27.28 11.86 11.28
C ASP A 424 26.83 10.69 12.15
N GLY A 425 26.11 9.75 11.54
CA GLY A 425 25.57 8.55 12.20
C GLY A 425 24.24 8.75 12.93
N ASP A 426 23.72 9.98 13.04
CA ASP A 426 22.34 10.18 13.50
C ASP A 426 21.34 9.57 12.51
N LEU A 427 20.16 9.19 13.00
CA LEU A 427 19.12 8.57 12.18
C LEU A 427 18.09 9.61 11.76
N VAL A 428 17.70 9.57 10.49
CA VAL A 428 16.68 10.43 9.89
C VAL A 428 15.73 9.58 9.05
N VAL A 429 14.49 10.05 8.88
CA VAL A 429 13.50 9.41 8.04
C VAL A 429 13.36 10.20 6.75
N LEU A 430 13.52 9.52 5.61
CA LEU A 430 13.42 10.12 4.29
C LEU A 430 12.18 9.59 3.57
N ASN A 431 11.42 10.48 2.93
CA ASN A 431 10.25 10.13 2.12
C ASN A 431 10.25 10.81 0.75
N ARG A 432 9.66 10.13 -0.24
CA ARG A 432 9.29 10.70 -1.54
C ARG A 432 7.77 10.73 -1.66
N GLN A 433 7.23 11.87 -2.06
CA GLN A 433 5.79 12.02 -2.30
C GLN A 433 5.48 11.74 -3.78
N PRO A 434 4.40 11.01 -4.11
CA PRO A 434 3.47 10.34 -3.21
C PRO A 434 4.03 9.02 -2.62
N SER A 435 3.86 8.82 -1.31
CA SER A 435 4.31 7.59 -0.64
C SER A 435 3.21 6.52 -0.72
N LEU A 436 3.33 5.60 -1.68
CA LEU A 436 2.33 4.55 -1.94
C LEU A 436 2.59 3.24 -1.18
N ARG A 437 3.84 3.01 -0.79
CA ARG A 437 4.28 1.81 -0.07
C ARG A 437 4.96 2.16 1.25
N LYS A 438 5.11 1.16 2.13
CA LYS A 438 5.91 1.26 3.36
C LYS A 438 7.35 1.69 3.05
N GLU A 439 7.95 1.13 2.00
CA GLU A 439 9.32 1.44 1.56
C GLU A 439 9.44 2.86 0.96
N GLY A 440 8.33 3.57 0.77
CA GLY A 440 8.33 5.00 0.42
C GLY A 440 8.74 5.91 1.58
N VAL A 441 8.89 5.36 2.78
CA VAL A 441 9.36 6.04 4.00
C VAL A 441 10.38 5.13 4.68
N MET A 442 11.65 5.50 4.67
CA MET A 442 12.72 4.68 5.25
C MET A 442 13.67 5.51 6.11
N GLY A 443 14.27 4.85 7.10
CA GLY A 443 15.31 5.38 7.95
C GLY A 443 16.68 5.28 7.30
N HIS A 444 17.47 6.36 7.41
CA HIS A 444 18.84 6.46 6.94
C HIS A 444 19.74 7.09 8.01
N ARG A 445 21.01 6.73 8.00
CA ARG A 445 22.08 7.33 8.79
C ARG A 445 22.62 8.55 8.06
N VAL A 446 22.76 9.64 8.80
CA VAL A 446 23.29 10.91 8.27
C VAL A 446 24.77 10.78 7.97
N LYS A 447 25.17 11.27 6.80
CA LYS A 447 26.55 11.62 6.47
C LYS A 447 26.57 13.05 5.95
N VAL A 448 27.25 13.94 6.65
CA VAL A 448 27.24 15.36 6.29
C VAL A 448 28.25 15.63 5.18
N LEU A 449 27.74 16.11 4.06
CA LEU A 449 28.49 16.42 2.86
C LEU A 449 28.47 17.94 2.59
N PRO A 450 29.49 18.47 1.90
CA PRO A 450 29.56 19.90 1.57
C PRO A 450 28.58 20.34 0.47
N CYS A 451 27.93 19.40 -0.23
CA CYS A 451 26.95 19.68 -1.27
C CYS A 451 25.64 20.28 -0.73
N SER A 452 24.78 20.78 -1.64
CA SER A 452 23.46 21.37 -1.31
C SER A 452 22.28 20.43 -1.56
N THR A 453 22.53 19.24 -2.10
CA THR A 453 21.54 18.21 -2.45
C THR A 453 21.58 17.06 -1.46
N PHE A 454 20.52 16.26 -1.41
CA PHE A 454 20.57 14.98 -0.72
C PHE A 454 21.27 13.96 -1.61
N CYS A 455 22.29 13.29 -1.09
CA CYS A 455 23.00 12.24 -1.84
C CYS A 455 22.51 10.87 -1.38
N LEU A 456 22.14 10.02 -2.33
CA LEU A 456 21.54 8.71 -2.05
C LEU A 456 22.25 7.64 -2.87
N ASN A 457 22.28 6.43 -2.33
CA ASN A 457 22.73 5.28 -3.09
C ASN A 457 21.73 4.96 -4.24
N PRO A 458 22.19 4.75 -5.49
CA PRO A 458 21.32 4.48 -6.64
C PRO A 458 20.40 3.26 -6.48
N SER A 459 20.82 2.22 -5.75
CA SER A 459 19.99 1.03 -5.51
C SER A 459 18.73 1.33 -4.70
N VAL A 460 18.79 2.33 -3.81
CA VAL A 460 17.66 2.74 -2.95
C VAL A 460 16.61 3.53 -3.74
N ALA A 461 17.00 4.18 -4.85
CA ALA A 461 16.09 4.98 -5.67
C ALA A 461 14.89 4.16 -6.20
N THR A 462 15.11 2.88 -6.48
CA THR A 462 14.05 1.94 -6.90
C THR A 462 12.93 1.78 -5.87
N ALA A 463 13.26 1.80 -4.57
CA ALA A 463 12.28 1.69 -3.49
C ALA A 463 11.43 2.97 -3.37
N TYR A 464 12.04 4.14 -3.59
CA TYR A 464 11.32 5.42 -3.62
C TYR A 464 10.60 5.70 -4.95
N ASN A 465 10.83 4.88 -5.97
CA ASN A 465 10.43 5.15 -7.35
C ASN A 465 10.94 6.52 -7.83
N ALA A 466 12.17 6.86 -7.43
CA ALA A 466 12.78 8.17 -7.63
C ALA A 466 13.75 8.16 -8.81
N ASN A 467 13.80 9.28 -9.53
CA ASN A 467 14.78 9.56 -10.58
C ASN A 467 15.64 10.76 -10.17
N PHE A 468 16.79 10.94 -10.81
CA PHE A 468 17.73 12.03 -10.48
C PHE A 468 17.63 13.22 -11.45
N ASP A 469 16.44 13.48 -12.00
CA ASP A 469 16.14 14.52 -12.99
C ASP A 469 15.62 15.84 -12.37
N GLY A 470 15.66 15.97 -11.04
CA GLY A 470 15.14 17.12 -10.31
C GLY A 470 14.15 16.75 -9.20
N ASP A 471 13.95 15.46 -8.94
CA ASP A 471 13.13 14.99 -7.81
C ASP A 471 13.60 15.58 -6.48
N GLU A 472 12.62 15.91 -5.64
CA GLU A 472 12.85 16.38 -4.28
C GLU A 472 12.31 15.37 -3.28
N MET A 473 13.04 15.17 -2.19
CA MET A 473 12.63 14.30 -1.08
C MET A 473 12.55 15.10 0.22
N ASN A 474 11.67 14.69 1.13
CA ASN A 474 11.62 15.29 2.46
C ASN A 474 12.33 14.41 3.47
N LEU A 475 13.01 15.08 4.40
CA LEU A 475 13.74 14.51 5.51
C LEU A 475 13.06 14.93 6.80
N HIS A 476 12.91 13.99 7.73
CA HIS A 476 12.34 14.19 9.06
C HIS A 476 13.32 13.70 10.13
N VAL A 477 13.55 14.51 11.17
CA VAL A 477 14.53 14.19 12.22
C VAL A 477 13.78 13.73 13.47
N PRO A 478 13.94 12.47 13.91
CA PRO A 478 13.33 11.99 15.15
C PRO A 478 13.89 12.78 16.34
N GLN A 479 13.01 13.33 17.17
CA GLN A 479 13.40 14.20 18.28
C GLN A 479 13.56 13.45 19.61
N SER A 480 12.95 12.28 19.77
CA SER A 480 13.05 11.50 21.00
C SER A 480 13.94 10.26 20.81
N MET A 481 14.58 9.82 21.90
CA MET A 481 15.38 8.59 21.87
C MET A 481 14.50 7.36 21.58
N GLU A 482 13.26 7.32 22.08
CA GLU A 482 12.29 6.24 21.78
C GLU A 482 12.00 6.17 20.28
N THR A 483 11.67 7.31 19.65
CA THR A 483 11.43 7.36 18.19
C THR A 483 12.69 7.05 17.38
N ARG A 484 13.88 7.39 17.89
CA ARG A 484 15.15 7.04 17.23
C ARG A 484 15.35 5.53 17.25
N SER A 485 15.08 4.86 18.37
CA SER A 485 15.12 3.40 18.48
C SER A 485 14.07 2.71 17.63
N GLU A 486 12.87 3.28 17.49
CA GLU A 486 11.83 2.79 16.59
C GLU A 486 12.30 2.84 15.13
N VAL A 487 12.89 3.96 14.69
CA VAL A 487 13.44 4.09 13.34
C VAL A 487 14.58 3.09 13.11
N GLU A 488 15.49 2.93 14.07
CA GLU A 488 16.63 2.00 13.97
C GLU A 488 16.21 0.54 13.86
N SER A 489 15.19 0.13 14.62
CA SER A 489 14.77 -1.28 14.70
C SER A 489 13.80 -1.69 13.60
N LEU A 490 12.94 -0.77 13.13
CA LEU A 490 11.83 -1.10 12.22
C LEU A 490 11.99 -0.52 10.80
N LEU A 491 12.54 0.68 10.67
CA LEU A 491 12.46 1.47 9.43
C LEU A 491 13.76 1.61 8.66
N VAL A 492 14.91 1.18 9.20
CA VAL A 492 16.19 1.29 8.49
C VAL A 492 16.10 0.63 7.12
N SER A 493 16.63 1.30 6.10
CA SER A 493 16.56 0.86 4.70
C SER A 493 17.08 -0.57 4.49
N SER A 494 18.11 -0.99 5.23
CA SER A 494 18.64 -2.35 5.19
C SER A 494 17.61 -3.41 5.62
N ARG A 495 16.72 -3.11 6.56
CA ARG A 495 15.66 -4.04 6.99
C ARG A 495 14.51 -4.12 5.98
N LEU A 496 14.30 -3.04 5.22
CA LEU A 496 13.22 -2.91 4.23
C LEU A 496 13.65 -3.32 2.81
N ILE A 497 14.71 -4.15 2.69
CA ILE A 497 15.16 -4.68 1.39
C ILE A 497 14.10 -5.60 0.79
N ILE A 498 13.52 -6.51 1.58
CA ILE A 498 12.47 -7.44 1.16
C ILE A 498 11.11 -6.83 1.43
N THR A 499 10.24 -6.85 0.43
CA THR A 499 8.85 -6.43 0.61
C THR A 499 7.95 -7.61 0.93
N PRO A 500 7.01 -7.46 1.89
CA PRO A 500 5.98 -8.45 2.15
C PRO A 500 4.92 -8.54 1.04
N GLN A 501 4.89 -7.59 0.09
CA GLN A 501 3.91 -7.59 -1.01
C GLN A 501 4.04 -8.81 -1.93
N ALA A 502 5.28 -9.21 -2.24
CA ALA A 502 5.58 -10.26 -3.21
C ALA A 502 6.75 -11.16 -2.77
N SER A 503 7.13 -11.06 -1.49
CA SER A 503 8.18 -11.86 -0.85
C SER A 503 9.48 -11.88 -1.67
N LYS A 504 9.86 -10.71 -2.16
CA LYS A 504 11.04 -10.51 -3.02
C LYS A 504 11.74 -9.19 -2.64
N PRO A 505 13.03 -9.04 -2.93
CA PRO A 505 13.70 -7.78 -2.73
C PRO A 505 13.09 -6.69 -3.63
N VAL A 506 12.91 -5.49 -3.07
CA VAL A 506 12.53 -4.28 -3.82
C VAL A 506 13.77 -3.61 -4.39
N MET A 507 14.84 -3.58 -3.59
CA MET A 507 16.12 -2.99 -3.97
C MET A 507 16.95 -4.00 -4.75
N GLY A 508 17.59 -3.57 -5.83
CA GLY A 508 18.50 -4.39 -6.63
C GLY A 508 19.69 -3.58 -7.11
N ILE A 509 20.69 -4.25 -7.68
CA ILE A 509 21.74 -3.56 -8.43
C ILE A 509 21.14 -3.09 -9.75
N VAL A 510 21.36 -1.81 -10.09
CA VAL A 510 20.73 -1.14 -11.22
C VAL A 510 21.75 -0.36 -12.04
N GLN A 511 21.35 0.03 -13.25
CA GLN A 511 22.11 0.93 -14.15
C GLN A 511 23.56 0.45 -14.37
N ASP A 512 24.54 1.33 -14.20
CA ASP A 512 25.94 1.14 -14.56
C ASP A 512 26.57 -0.04 -13.83
N THR A 513 26.30 -0.18 -12.53
CA THR A 513 26.82 -1.30 -11.74
C THR A 513 26.31 -2.65 -12.27
N LEU A 514 25.09 -2.70 -12.81
CA LEU A 514 24.55 -3.93 -13.39
C LEU A 514 25.21 -4.29 -14.73
N VAL A 515 25.47 -3.29 -15.59
CA VAL A 515 26.22 -3.49 -16.85
C VAL A 515 27.66 -3.88 -16.55
N GLY A 516 28.29 -3.20 -15.60
CA GLY A 516 29.64 -3.50 -15.14
C GLY A 516 29.76 -4.92 -14.61
N ALA A 517 28.79 -5.38 -13.80
CA ALA A 517 28.74 -6.75 -13.31
C ALA A 517 28.65 -7.76 -14.47
N TYR A 518 27.80 -7.49 -15.45
CA TYR A 518 27.65 -8.33 -16.63
C TYR A 518 28.94 -8.41 -17.44
N LYS A 519 29.60 -7.28 -17.72
CA LYS A 519 30.86 -7.27 -18.48
C LYS A 519 31.98 -7.96 -17.70
N LEU A 520 32.15 -7.65 -16.41
CA LEU A 520 33.24 -8.17 -15.57
C LEU A 520 33.12 -9.69 -15.33
N THR A 521 31.91 -10.26 -15.38
CA THR A 521 31.70 -11.71 -15.16
C THR A 521 31.77 -12.55 -16.42
N LYS A 522 32.08 -11.96 -17.58
CA LYS A 522 32.38 -12.75 -18.79
C LYS A 522 33.68 -13.53 -18.61
N ARG A 523 33.71 -14.74 -19.16
CA ARG A 523 34.86 -15.66 -19.11
C ARG A 523 36.16 -15.07 -19.69
N ASP A 524 36.05 -14.16 -20.65
CA ASP A 524 37.18 -13.59 -21.39
C ASP A 524 37.84 -12.39 -20.67
N VAL A 525 37.29 -11.95 -19.54
CA VAL A 525 37.82 -10.79 -18.81
C VAL A 525 38.89 -11.24 -17.81
N PHE A 526 40.10 -10.71 -17.99
CA PHE A 526 41.25 -10.94 -17.12
C PHE A 526 41.73 -9.62 -16.53
N LEU A 527 42.07 -9.65 -15.25
CA LEU A 527 42.61 -8.54 -14.49
C LEU A 527 44.09 -8.78 -14.19
N GLU A 528 44.87 -7.72 -14.36
CA GLU A 528 46.27 -7.71 -13.96
C GLU A 528 46.42 -7.51 -12.45
N LYS A 529 47.60 -7.85 -11.91
CA LYS A 529 47.89 -7.76 -10.48
C LYS A 529 47.64 -6.35 -9.92
N GLU A 530 48.03 -5.31 -10.66
CA GLU A 530 47.91 -3.91 -10.23
C GLU A 530 46.44 -3.47 -10.13
N GLN A 531 45.65 -3.77 -11.16
CA GLN A 531 44.21 -3.52 -11.17
C GLN A 531 43.53 -4.26 -10.02
N MET A 532 43.89 -5.53 -9.81
CA MET A 532 43.33 -6.33 -8.73
C MET A 532 43.63 -5.73 -7.34
N MET A 533 44.86 -5.28 -7.09
CA MET A 533 45.22 -4.63 -5.84
C MET A 533 44.42 -3.34 -5.61
N ASN A 534 44.19 -2.54 -6.66
CA ASN A 534 43.34 -1.35 -6.55
C ASN A 534 41.88 -1.69 -6.24
N LEU A 535 41.30 -2.70 -6.92
CA LEU A 535 39.93 -3.13 -6.65
C LEU A 535 39.75 -3.66 -5.23
N LEU A 536 40.73 -4.41 -4.70
CA LEU A 536 40.73 -4.89 -3.33
C LEU A 536 40.77 -3.76 -2.30
N MET A 537 41.49 -2.66 -2.59
CA MET A 537 41.55 -1.49 -1.69
C MET A 537 40.18 -0.81 -1.51
N PHE A 538 39.28 -0.92 -2.49
CA PHE A 538 37.93 -0.36 -2.39
C PHE A 538 36.93 -1.24 -1.62
N LEU A 539 37.35 -2.41 -1.15
CA LEU A 539 36.56 -3.30 -0.32
C LEU A 539 36.84 -3.04 1.17
N PRO A 540 35.88 -2.47 1.93
CA PRO A 540 36.04 -2.24 3.37
C PRO A 540 36.10 -3.55 4.18
N THR A 541 35.56 -4.62 3.63
CA THR A 541 35.43 -5.96 4.24
C THR A 541 36.55 -6.91 3.85
N TRP A 542 37.64 -6.43 3.26
CA TRP A 542 38.70 -7.29 2.79
C TRP A 542 39.61 -7.77 3.93
N ASP A 543 39.83 -9.09 4.00
CA ASP A 543 40.63 -9.75 5.04
C ASP A 543 42.15 -9.55 4.90
N GLY A 544 42.60 -8.69 3.98
CA GLY A 544 44.02 -8.46 3.69
C GLY A 544 44.72 -9.59 2.90
N LYS A 545 44.00 -10.66 2.56
CA LYS A 545 44.54 -11.80 1.79
C LYS A 545 44.14 -11.69 0.33
N MET A 546 45.15 -11.67 -0.55
CA MET A 546 44.92 -11.71 -1.99
C MET A 546 44.62 -13.16 -2.43
N PRO A 547 43.56 -13.40 -3.22
CA PRO A 547 43.24 -14.73 -3.71
C PRO A 547 44.28 -15.22 -4.72
N GLN A 548 44.41 -16.54 -4.82
CA GLN A 548 45.28 -17.16 -5.82
C GLN A 548 44.77 -16.83 -7.24
N PRO A 549 45.65 -16.41 -8.18
CA PRO A 549 45.26 -16.15 -9.55
C PRO A 549 44.76 -17.42 -10.25
N ALA A 550 43.75 -17.28 -11.11
CA ALA A 550 43.21 -18.37 -11.90
C ALA A 550 44.23 -18.90 -12.93
N ILE A 551 45.05 -17.98 -13.48
CA ILE A 551 46.16 -18.31 -14.37
C ILE A 551 47.45 -17.91 -13.67
N LEU A 552 48.35 -18.87 -13.44
CA LEU A 552 49.65 -18.64 -12.79
C LEU A 552 50.78 -18.35 -13.79
N LYS A 553 50.73 -18.96 -14.98
CA LYS A 553 51.71 -18.81 -16.06
C LYS A 553 50.96 -18.58 -17.38
N PRO A 554 51.42 -17.71 -18.29
CA PRO A 554 52.71 -16.98 -18.30
C PRO A 554 52.77 -15.73 -17.41
N ARG A 555 51.62 -15.12 -17.07
CA ARG A 555 51.52 -14.01 -16.11
C ARG A 555 50.37 -14.30 -15.12
N PRO A 556 50.46 -13.85 -13.86
CA PRO A 556 49.38 -14.01 -12.91
C PRO A 556 48.17 -13.17 -13.33
N GLN A 557 47.06 -13.81 -13.66
CA GLN A 557 45.81 -13.16 -14.04
C GLN A 557 44.63 -13.68 -13.21
N TRP A 558 43.72 -12.76 -12.89
CA TRP A 558 42.48 -13.03 -12.15
C TRP A 558 41.30 -12.83 -13.10
N THR A 559 40.26 -13.66 -13.00
CA THR A 559 39.03 -13.53 -13.79
C THR A 559 37.90 -13.03 -12.89
N ALA A 560 37.02 -13.96 -12.49
CA ALA A 560 35.87 -13.73 -11.62
C ALA A 560 36.23 -13.74 -10.13
N ALA A 561 37.49 -13.99 -9.76
CA ALA A 561 37.93 -14.09 -8.37
C ALA A 561 37.63 -12.82 -7.54
N VAL A 562 37.50 -11.65 -8.19
CA VAL A 562 37.07 -10.42 -7.52
C VAL A 562 35.68 -10.56 -6.92
N HIS A 563 34.74 -11.15 -7.66
CA HIS A 563 33.36 -11.30 -7.19
C HIS A 563 33.24 -12.29 -6.04
N SER A 564 34.04 -13.36 -6.03
CA SER A 564 34.10 -14.30 -4.92
C SER A 564 34.55 -13.65 -3.61
N ILE A 565 35.31 -12.55 -3.65
CA ILE A 565 35.70 -11.79 -2.45
C ILE A 565 34.58 -10.84 -2.00
N ILE A 566 33.75 -10.38 -2.94
CA ILE A 566 32.64 -9.47 -2.63
C ILE A 566 31.50 -10.22 -1.93
N ILE A 567 31.23 -11.46 -2.34
CA ILE A 567 30.14 -12.29 -1.80
C ILE A 567 30.49 -12.71 -0.36
N PRO A 568 29.68 -12.30 0.64
CA PRO A 568 29.96 -12.63 2.02
C PRO A 568 29.53 -14.05 2.36
N GLY A 569 30.32 -14.71 3.23
CA GLY A 569 29.94 -15.95 3.90
C GLY A 569 29.74 -17.17 3.00
N ASN A 570 29.10 -18.20 3.55
CA ASN A 570 28.96 -19.52 2.91
C ASN A 570 27.62 -19.61 2.14
N VAL A 571 27.41 -18.70 1.18
CA VAL A 571 26.15 -18.62 0.42
C VAL A 571 26.17 -19.56 -0.76
N ASN A 572 25.05 -20.26 -1.00
CA ASN A 572 24.88 -21.16 -2.13
C ASN A 572 23.71 -20.74 -3.03
N MET A 573 23.94 -20.67 -4.34
CA MET A 573 22.92 -20.31 -5.32
C MET A 573 23.11 -21.05 -6.64
N MET A 574 22.00 -21.51 -7.23
CA MET A 574 21.95 -21.95 -8.62
C MET A 574 20.88 -21.15 -9.37
N ARG A 575 21.25 -20.57 -10.51
CA ARG A 575 20.32 -19.81 -11.35
C ARG A 575 20.72 -19.83 -12.83
N THR A 576 19.81 -19.43 -13.69
CA THR A 576 20.05 -19.25 -15.12
C THR A 576 20.11 -17.78 -15.51
N HIS A 577 20.94 -17.49 -16.49
CA HIS A 577 21.09 -16.18 -17.12
C HIS A 577 19.89 -15.85 -18.03
N SER A 578 19.85 -14.64 -18.58
CA SER A 578 18.75 -14.18 -19.45
C SER A 578 18.69 -14.94 -20.78
N THR A 579 19.85 -15.27 -21.36
CA THR A 579 20.01 -15.93 -22.66
C THR A 579 20.23 -17.44 -22.56
N HIS A 580 19.94 -18.06 -21.41
CA HIS A 580 20.07 -19.51 -21.28
C HIS A 580 19.11 -20.23 -22.22
N PRO A 581 19.61 -21.09 -23.13
CA PRO A 581 18.76 -21.91 -24.00
C PRO A 581 18.11 -23.04 -23.21
N ASP A 582 16.80 -23.26 -23.42
CA ASP A 582 16.04 -24.26 -22.67
C ASP A 582 16.54 -25.71 -22.94
N ASP A 583 17.07 -25.98 -24.14
CA ASP A 583 17.56 -27.30 -24.56
C ASP A 583 18.82 -27.75 -23.79
N GLU A 584 19.56 -26.80 -23.19
CA GLU A 584 20.82 -27.08 -22.49
C GLU A 584 20.60 -27.81 -21.15
N ASP A 585 19.43 -27.65 -20.53
CA ASP A 585 19.10 -28.30 -19.26
C ASP A 585 18.82 -29.81 -19.41
N GLU A 586 18.40 -30.25 -20.60
CA GLU A 586 18.17 -31.65 -20.97
C GLU A 586 19.37 -32.28 -21.68
N GLY A 587 20.26 -31.45 -22.23
CA GLY A 587 21.45 -31.88 -22.95
C GLY A 587 22.62 -32.38 -22.07
N PRO A 588 23.68 -32.92 -22.70
CA PRO A 588 24.86 -33.44 -22.00
C PRO A 588 25.68 -32.34 -21.30
N TYR A 589 25.59 -31.08 -21.74
CA TYR A 589 26.40 -29.97 -21.25
C TYR A 589 25.79 -29.19 -20.07
N LYS A 590 24.77 -29.75 -19.40
CA LYS A 590 24.05 -29.13 -18.28
C LYS A 590 24.90 -28.51 -17.17
N TRP A 591 26.04 -29.12 -16.86
CA TRP A 591 26.93 -28.70 -15.75
C TRP A 591 28.21 -28.00 -16.24
N ILE A 592 28.42 -27.95 -17.56
CA ILE A 592 29.53 -27.24 -18.19
C ILE A 592 28.97 -26.41 -19.33
N SER A 593 28.33 -25.30 -18.97
CA SER A 593 27.58 -24.51 -19.93
C SER A 593 28.50 -23.87 -20.96
N PRO A 594 28.36 -24.16 -22.27
CA PRO A 594 29.22 -23.59 -23.30
C PRO A 594 29.12 -22.06 -23.38
N GLY A 595 27.92 -21.52 -23.15
CA GLY A 595 27.65 -20.08 -23.18
C GLY A 595 27.77 -19.38 -21.81
N ASP A 596 28.31 -20.05 -20.79
CA ASP A 596 28.44 -19.53 -19.42
C ASP A 596 27.12 -18.95 -18.86
N THR A 597 26.02 -19.64 -19.16
CA THR A 597 24.65 -19.16 -18.92
C THR A 597 24.10 -19.61 -17.58
N LYS A 598 24.70 -20.62 -16.95
CA LYS A 598 24.23 -21.16 -15.67
C LYS A 598 25.11 -20.66 -14.53
N VAL A 599 24.51 -19.83 -13.68
CA VAL A 599 25.16 -19.20 -12.54
C VAL A 599 25.14 -20.14 -11.35
N VAL A 600 26.32 -20.52 -10.89
CA VAL A 600 26.51 -21.37 -9.72
C VAL A 600 27.46 -20.66 -8.75
N ILE A 601 26.94 -20.36 -7.56
CA ILE A 601 27.71 -19.84 -6.44
C ILE A 601 27.75 -20.95 -5.38
N GLU A 602 28.95 -21.37 -5.00
CA GLU A 602 29.17 -22.36 -3.96
C GLU A 602 30.06 -21.78 -2.87
N ASN A 603 29.63 -21.88 -1.61
CA ASN A 603 30.40 -21.43 -0.44
C ASN A 603 30.93 -19.99 -0.56
N GLY A 604 30.13 -19.09 -1.15
CA GLY A 604 30.53 -17.69 -1.39
C GLY A 604 31.40 -17.47 -2.63
N GLU A 605 31.77 -18.51 -3.38
CA GLU A 605 32.59 -18.39 -4.59
C GLU A 605 31.75 -18.54 -5.86
N LEU A 606 31.93 -17.63 -6.82
CA LEU A 606 31.31 -17.75 -8.14
C LEU A 606 32.11 -18.75 -8.99
N VAL A 607 31.54 -19.94 -9.19
CA VAL A 607 32.20 -21.04 -9.93
C VAL A 607 32.06 -20.85 -11.44
N MET A 608 30.84 -20.54 -11.88
CA MET A 608 30.50 -20.36 -13.30
C MET A 608 29.27 -19.46 -13.44
N GLY A 609 29.14 -18.83 -14.60
CA GLY A 609 27.98 -18.11 -15.07
C GLY A 609 28.06 -16.59 -14.99
N ILE A 610 27.42 -15.94 -15.96
CA ILE A 610 27.39 -14.48 -16.08
C ILE A 610 26.27 -13.86 -15.22
N LEU A 611 26.61 -12.86 -14.42
CA LEU A 611 25.66 -12.16 -13.57
C LEU A 611 24.82 -11.15 -14.37
N CYS A 612 23.51 -11.12 -14.11
CA CYS A 612 22.57 -10.22 -14.77
C CYS A 612 21.44 -9.79 -13.83
N LYS A 613 20.44 -9.06 -14.36
CA LYS A 613 19.23 -8.69 -13.61
C LYS A 613 18.55 -9.87 -12.92
N LYS A 614 18.59 -11.07 -13.51
CA LYS A 614 18.00 -12.25 -12.85
C LYS A 614 18.74 -12.56 -11.54
N THR A 615 20.07 -12.46 -11.48
CA THR A 615 20.85 -12.80 -10.29
C THR A 615 21.01 -11.66 -9.29
N LEU A 616 21.34 -10.44 -9.76
CA LEU A 616 21.62 -9.26 -8.92
C LEU A 616 20.47 -8.24 -8.86
N GLY A 617 19.37 -8.48 -9.57
CA GLY A 617 18.20 -7.60 -9.55
C GLY A 617 17.18 -7.95 -8.48
N ALA A 618 16.07 -7.21 -8.49
CA ALA A 618 14.92 -7.33 -7.59
C ALA A 618 14.02 -8.56 -7.88
N SER A 619 14.63 -9.72 -8.15
CA SER A 619 13.93 -10.96 -8.47
C SER A 619 13.84 -11.87 -7.23
N ALA A 620 12.81 -12.72 -7.18
CA ALA A 620 12.74 -13.79 -6.17
C ALA A 620 13.92 -14.76 -6.36
N ALA A 621 14.44 -15.31 -5.26
CA ALA A 621 15.65 -16.14 -5.21
C ALA A 621 16.90 -15.50 -5.87
N SER A 622 17.00 -14.17 -5.89
CA SER A 622 18.24 -13.45 -6.27
C SER A 622 19.31 -13.64 -5.22
N LEU A 623 20.56 -13.37 -5.59
CA LEU A 623 21.68 -13.42 -4.66
C LEU A 623 21.42 -12.51 -3.45
N LEU A 624 20.85 -11.34 -3.68
CA LEU A 624 20.48 -10.37 -2.64
C LEU A 624 19.40 -10.90 -1.70
N HIS A 625 18.40 -11.60 -2.24
CA HIS A 625 17.36 -12.27 -1.45
C HIS A 625 17.98 -13.35 -0.56
N ILE A 626 18.86 -14.18 -1.12
CA ILE A 626 19.51 -15.29 -0.38
C ILE A 626 20.39 -14.75 0.74
N ILE A 627 21.23 -13.74 0.47
CA ILE A 627 22.10 -13.12 1.49
C ILE A 627 21.28 -12.52 2.61
N PHE A 628 20.18 -11.83 2.29
CA PHE A 628 19.29 -11.27 3.31
C PHE A 628 18.70 -12.36 4.21
N MET A 629 18.24 -13.47 3.62
CA MET A 629 17.67 -14.57 4.38
C MET A 629 18.74 -15.29 5.21
N GLU A 630 19.91 -15.58 4.68
CA GLU A 630 20.93 -16.38 5.36
C GLU A 630 21.75 -15.61 6.38
N LEU A 631 22.31 -14.47 5.98
CA LEU A 631 23.27 -13.69 6.76
C LEU A 631 22.64 -12.47 7.46
N GLY A 632 21.41 -12.13 7.09
CA GLY A 632 20.65 -11.03 7.66
C GLY A 632 20.83 -9.70 6.93
N HIS A 633 20.06 -8.72 7.39
CA HIS A 633 19.89 -7.43 6.74
C HIS A 633 21.15 -6.53 6.77
N GLU A 634 21.94 -6.55 7.84
CA GLU A 634 23.15 -5.70 7.95
C GLU A 634 24.24 -6.11 6.95
N VAL A 635 24.50 -7.42 6.84
CA VAL A 635 25.49 -7.97 5.91
C VAL A 635 25.04 -7.71 4.47
N CYS A 636 23.75 -7.93 4.19
CA CYS A 636 23.17 -7.59 2.89
C CYS A 636 23.35 -6.11 2.55
N GLY A 637 23.12 -5.20 3.51
CA GLY A 637 23.33 -3.77 3.29
C GLY A 637 24.78 -3.38 2.99
N ARG A 638 25.76 -4.03 3.63
CA ARG A 638 27.18 -3.85 3.29
C ARG A 638 27.51 -4.38 1.89
N PHE A 639 26.91 -5.52 1.52
CA PHE A 639 27.12 -6.15 0.22
C PHE A 639 26.71 -5.26 -0.96
N TYR A 640 25.59 -4.52 -0.86
CA TYR A 640 25.23 -3.52 -1.89
C TYR A 640 26.33 -2.49 -2.10
N GLY A 641 26.88 -1.94 -1.01
CA GLY A 641 27.96 -0.97 -1.07
C GLY A 641 29.23 -1.56 -1.68
N ASN A 642 29.63 -2.77 -1.24
CA ASN A 642 30.83 -3.45 -1.70
C ASN A 642 30.79 -3.77 -3.22
N ILE A 643 29.65 -4.26 -3.71
CA ILE A 643 29.46 -4.51 -5.15
C ILE A 643 29.62 -3.20 -5.92
N GLN A 644 28.94 -2.15 -5.48
CA GLN A 644 28.93 -0.88 -6.21
C GLN A 644 30.30 -0.22 -6.24
N THR A 645 31.02 -0.18 -5.11
CA THR A 645 32.35 0.44 -5.09
C THR A 645 33.33 -0.30 -6.00
N VAL A 646 33.37 -1.63 -5.95
CA VAL A 646 34.29 -2.40 -6.79
C VAL A 646 33.94 -2.30 -8.26
N ILE A 647 32.69 -2.53 -8.62
CA ILE A 647 32.28 -2.60 -10.03
C ILE A 647 32.34 -1.23 -10.68
N ASN A 648 31.95 -0.16 -9.98
CA ASN A 648 32.02 1.18 -10.56
C ASN A 648 33.48 1.59 -10.78
N ASN A 649 34.38 1.29 -9.84
CA ASN A 649 35.82 1.54 -10.01
C ASN A 649 36.43 0.67 -11.11
N TRP A 650 35.96 -0.56 -11.31
CA TRP A 650 36.36 -1.35 -12.47
C TRP A 650 35.84 -0.75 -13.78
N LEU A 651 34.58 -0.31 -13.81
CA LEU A 651 33.95 0.30 -14.97
C LEU A 651 34.62 1.63 -15.36
N LEU A 652 35.22 2.33 -14.40
CA LEU A 652 36.07 3.50 -14.64
C LEU A 652 37.33 3.17 -15.47
N TYR A 653 37.89 1.95 -15.34
CA TYR A 653 39.01 1.50 -16.17
C TYR A 653 38.56 1.02 -17.55
N GLU A 654 37.50 0.21 -17.59
CA GLU A 654 37.00 -0.41 -18.82
C GLU A 654 36.27 0.58 -19.74
N GLY A 655 35.50 1.50 -19.15
CA GLY A 655 34.60 2.39 -19.86
C GLY A 655 33.35 1.69 -20.42
N HIS A 656 32.26 2.45 -20.50
CA HIS A 656 31.07 2.06 -21.25
C HIS A 656 30.44 3.30 -21.86
N SER A 657 30.09 3.22 -23.14
CA SER A 657 29.46 4.29 -23.89
C SER A 657 28.50 3.65 -24.89
N ILE A 658 27.51 4.42 -25.34
CA ILE A 658 26.64 4.06 -26.44
C ILE A 658 26.79 5.10 -27.55
N GLY A 659 26.95 4.63 -28.78
CA GLY A 659 27.02 5.48 -29.96
C GLY A 659 25.87 5.23 -30.93
N ILE A 660 25.78 6.03 -31.98
CA ILE A 660 24.86 5.76 -33.10
C ILE A 660 25.24 4.48 -33.85
N GLU A 661 26.53 4.13 -33.88
CA GLU A 661 27.06 2.92 -34.51
C GLU A 661 26.47 1.64 -33.91
N ASP A 662 26.18 1.63 -32.60
CA ASP A 662 25.54 0.50 -31.92
C ASP A 662 24.10 0.23 -32.42
N THR A 663 23.50 1.16 -33.16
CA THR A 663 22.18 1.01 -33.78
C THR A 663 22.22 0.67 -35.27
N LEU A 664 23.41 0.64 -35.88
CA LEU A 664 23.56 0.25 -37.27
C LEU A 664 23.48 -1.28 -37.40
N ALA A 665 22.72 -1.74 -38.40
CA ALA A 665 22.67 -3.14 -38.80
C ALA A 665 23.40 -3.35 -40.13
N ASP A 666 23.88 -4.57 -40.36
CA ASP A 666 24.51 -4.95 -41.63
C ASP A 666 23.52 -4.78 -42.79
N CYS A 667 24.03 -4.40 -43.97
CA CYS A 667 23.20 -4.21 -45.16
C CYS A 667 22.38 -5.46 -45.52
N GLN A 668 22.94 -6.66 -45.31
CA GLN A 668 22.22 -7.92 -45.54
C GLN A 668 21.02 -8.08 -44.61
N THR A 669 21.18 -7.72 -43.34
CA THR A 669 20.10 -7.75 -42.35
C THR A 669 19.05 -6.70 -42.69
N TYR A 670 19.46 -5.51 -43.12
CA TYR A 670 18.54 -4.46 -43.54
C TYR A 670 17.68 -4.89 -44.74
N MET A 671 18.28 -5.52 -45.76
CA MET A 671 17.54 -6.11 -46.87
C MET A 671 16.56 -7.19 -46.39
N GLY A 672 16.99 -8.07 -45.49
CA GLY A 672 16.12 -9.09 -44.90
C GLY A 672 14.94 -8.51 -44.11
N ILE A 673 15.14 -7.39 -43.41
CA ILE A 673 14.07 -6.65 -42.70
C ILE A 673 13.09 -6.05 -43.72
N GLN A 674 13.59 -5.38 -44.76
CA GLN A 674 12.75 -4.80 -45.81
C GLN A 674 11.92 -5.87 -46.53
N ASP A 675 12.54 -7.01 -46.88
CA ASP A 675 11.84 -8.14 -47.51
C ASP A 675 10.73 -8.70 -46.62
N THR A 676 10.97 -8.76 -45.31
CA THR A 676 9.98 -9.24 -44.33
C THR A 676 8.79 -8.26 -44.23
N ILE A 677 9.07 -6.96 -44.21
CA ILE A 677 8.02 -5.92 -44.17
C ILE A 677 7.24 -5.90 -45.48
N GLN A 678 7.91 -6.01 -46.62
CA GLN A 678 7.28 -6.00 -47.94
C GLN A 678 6.34 -7.20 -48.12
N LYS A 679 6.78 -8.41 -47.74
CA LYS A 679 5.91 -9.60 -47.72
C LYS A 679 4.68 -9.40 -46.84
N ALA A 680 4.84 -8.82 -45.66
CA ALA A 680 3.72 -8.54 -44.78
C ALA A 680 2.74 -7.51 -45.37
N LYS A 681 3.23 -6.50 -46.11
CA LYS A 681 2.36 -5.56 -46.85
C LYS A 681 1.58 -6.26 -47.95
N GLU A 682 2.22 -7.16 -48.69
CA GLU A 682 1.58 -7.98 -49.74
C GLU A 682 0.48 -8.88 -49.16
N ASP A 683 0.75 -9.56 -48.05
CA ASP A 683 -0.24 -10.39 -47.34
C ASP A 683 -1.46 -9.56 -46.89
N VAL A 684 -1.24 -8.33 -46.42
CA VAL A 684 -2.33 -7.43 -46.01
C VAL A 684 -3.15 -6.99 -47.22
N ILE A 685 -2.51 -6.71 -48.36
CA ILE A 685 -3.21 -6.37 -49.61
C ILE A 685 -4.06 -7.54 -50.09
N GLU A 686 -3.56 -8.78 -49.99
CA GLU A 686 -4.32 -9.98 -50.34
C GLU A 686 -5.58 -10.12 -49.46
N ILE A 687 -5.48 -9.85 -48.15
CA ILE A 687 -6.64 -9.86 -47.25
C ILE A 687 -7.63 -8.73 -47.57
N ILE A 688 -7.14 -7.55 -47.94
CA ILE A 688 -8.01 -6.45 -48.40
C ILE A 688 -8.78 -6.88 -49.66
N GLN A 689 -8.12 -7.53 -50.62
CA GLN A 689 -8.77 -8.05 -51.83
C GLN A 689 -9.81 -9.12 -51.50
N LYS A 690 -9.49 -10.08 -50.63
CA LYS A 690 -10.44 -11.10 -50.15
C LYS A 690 -11.64 -10.46 -49.45
N SER A 691 -11.43 -9.38 -48.69
CA SER A 691 -12.52 -8.63 -48.06
C SER A 691 -13.37 -7.86 -49.06
N HIS A 692 -12.81 -7.40 -50.19
CA HIS A 692 -13.57 -6.72 -51.24
C HIS A 692 -14.34 -7.70 -52.14
N ASN A 693 -13.83 -8.92 -52.30
CA ASN A 693 -14.49 -10.00 -53.04
C ASN A 693 -15.52 -10.79 -52.21
N ASP A 694 -15.77 -10.38 -50.96
CA ASP A 694 -16.63 -11.08 -49.99
C ASP A 694 -16.21 -12.55 -49.72
N GLU A 695 -14.93 -12.88 -49.92
CA GLU A 695 -14.36 -14.22 -49.67
C GLU A 695 -13.97 -14.44 -48.20
N LEU A 696 -13.98 -13.37 -47.39
CA LEU A 696 -13.59 -13.42 -45.98
C LEU A 696 -14.75 -13.89 -45.10
N GLU A 697 -14.62 -15.05 -44.45
CA GLU A 697 -15.62 -15.52 -43.51
C GLU A 697 -15.46 -14.89 -42.11
N PRO A 698 -16.54 -14.41 -41.47
CA PRO A 698 -16.47 -13.86 -40.13
C PRO A 698 -16.18 -14.95 -39.10
N THR A 699 -15.20 -14.69 -38.23
CA THR A 699 -14.91 -15.58 -37.11
C THR A 699 -16.09 -15.60 -36.11
N PRO A 700 -16.41 -16.73 -35.46
CA PRO A 700 -17.57 -16.83 -34.57
C PRO A 700 -17.55 -15.77 -33.46
N GLY A 701 -18.63 -14.98 -33.38
CA GLY A 701 -18.79 -13.91 -32.38
C GLY A 701 -18.20 -12.55 -32.78
N ASN A 702 -17.47 -12.47 -33.89
CA ASN A 702 -16.93 -11.23 -34.43
C ASN A 702 -17.73 -10.75 -35.65
N THR A 703 -17.75 -9.43 -35.85
CA THR A 703 -18.17 -8.86 -37.13
C THR A 703 -17.12 -9.13 -38.21
N LEU A 704 -17.53 -9.04 -39.48
CA LEU A 704 -16.61 -9.16 -40.63
C LEU A 704 -15.44 -8.17 -40.52
N ARG A 705 -15.73 -6.91 -40.16
CA ARG A 705 -14.72 -5.86 -39.95
C ARG A 705 -13.75 -6.17 -38.81
N GLN A 706 -14.25 -6.67 -37.67
CA GLN A 706 -13.37 -7.07 -36.57
C GLN A 706 -12.49 -8.27 -36.95
N THR A 707 -13.04 -9.23 -37.70
CA THR A 707 -12.26 -10.37 -38.20
C THR A 707 -11.13 -9.90 -39.11
N PHE A 708 -11.43 -9.00 -40.04
CA PHE A 708 -10.46 -8.34 -40.90
C PHE A 708 -9.36 -7.64 -40.08
N GLU A 709 -9.74 -6.76 -39.15
CA GLU A 709 -8.78 -6.02 -38.31
C GLU A 709 -7.90 -6.96 -37.45
N ASN A 710 -8.46 -8.03 -36.91
CA ASN A 710 -7.72 -9.01 -36.11
C ASN A 710 -6.67 -9.77 -36.96
N GLN A 711 -7.02 -10.16 -38.18
CA GLN A 711 -6.08 -10.83 -39.09
C GLN A 711 -4.95 -9.89 -39.52
N VAL A 712 -5.28 -8.65 -39.89
CA VAL A 712 -4.27 -7.65 -40.29
C VAL A 712 -3.32 -7.34 -39.13
N ASN A 713 -3.83 -7.08 -37.94
CA ASN A 713 -2.99 -6.84 -36.75
C ASN A 713 -2.08 -8.04 -36.43
N ARG A 714 -2.57 -9.28 -36.59
CA ARG A 714 -1.75 -10.48 -36.39
C ARG A 714 -0.57 -10.53 -37.35
N ILE A 715 -0.79 -10.22 -38.62
CA ILE A 715 0.28 -10.22 -39.65
C ILE A 715 1.32 -9.16 -39.35
N LEU A 716 0.88 -7.92 -39.09
CA LEU A 716 1.78 -6.80 -38.81
C LEU A 716 2.61 -7.02 -37.54
N ASN A 717 2.00 -7.58 -36.49
CA ASN A 717 2.71 -7.93 -35.25
C ASN A 717 3.70 -9.09 -35.46
N ASN A 718 3.34 -10.09 -36.26
CA ASN A 718 4.26 -11.19 -36.60
C ASN A 718 5.46 -10.67 -37.41
N ALA A 719 5.22 -9.80 -38.38
CA ALA A 719 6.27 -9.17 -39.18
C ALA A 719 7.23 -8.36 -38.31
N GLN A 720 6.70 -7.56 -37.38
CA GLN A 720 7.51 -6.83 -36.41
C GLN A 720 8.37 -7.77 -35.55
N GLN A 721 7.81 -8.89 -35.08
CA GLN A 721 8.55 -9.87 -34.28
C GLN A 721 9.67 -10.54 -35.08
N GLN A 722 9.43 -10.89 -36.34
CA GLN A 722 10.44 -11.46 -37.22
C GLN A 722 11.55 -10.47 -37.54
N ALA A 723 11.20 -9.24 -37.92
CA ALA A 723 12.17 -8.15 -38.12
C ALA A 723 13.00 -7.90 -36.85
N SER A 724 12.36 -7.93 -35.68
CA SER A 724 13.03 -7.79 -34.39
C SER A 724 13.98 -8.95 -34.08
N ALA A 725 13.66 -10.17 -34.49
CA ALA A 725 14.53 -11.34 -34.29
C ALA A 725 15.76 -11.27 -35.21
N LEU A 726 15.57 -10.89 -36.48
CA LEU A 726 16.67 -10.67 -37.43
C LEU A 726 17.65 -9.62 -36.92
N ALA A 727 17.14 -8.47 -36.48
CA ALA A 727 17.96 -7.40 -35.92
C ALA A 727 18.70 -7.82 -34.65
N LYS A 728 18.14 -8.67 -33.79
CA LYS A 728 18.84 -9.15 -32.58
C LYS A 728 19.96 -10.10 -32.90
N ASN A 729 19.74 -10.98 -33.88
CA ASN A 729 20.71 -12.00 -34.27
C ASN A 729 21.90 -11.40 -35.02
N SER A 730 21.71 -10.27 -35.71
CA SER A 730 22.79 -9.58 -36.42
C SER A 730 23.74 -8.81 -35.48
N LEU A 731 23.29 -8.41 -34.28
CA LEU A 731 24.13 -7.62 -33.37
C LEU A 731 25.26 -8.48 -32.81
N THR A 732 26.48 -7.96 -32.93
CA THR A 732 27.69 -8.55 -32.35
C THR A 732 27.64 -8.52 -30.81
N GLU A 733 28.51 -9.30 -30.17
CA GLU A 733 28.61 -9.32 -28.70
C GLU A 733 29.25 -8.07 -28.09
N TYR A 734 30.01 -7.32 -28.89
CA TYR A 734 30.67 -6.07 -28.51
C TYR A 734 29.71 -4.87 -28.52
N ASN A 735 28.53 -5.03 -29.11
CA ASN A 735 27.54 -3.96 -29.19
C ASN A 735 27.08 -3.56 -27.77
N ASN A 736 27.21 -2.26 -27.46
CA ASN A 736 26.91 -1.74 -26.13
C ASN A 736 25.41 -1.74 -25.82
N LEU A 737 24.57 -1.50 -26.83
CA LEU A 737 23.12 -1.56 -26.70
C LEU A 737 22.65 -2.99 -26.39
N LYS A 738 23.28 -3.99 -27.03
CA LYS A 738 23.02 -5.40 -26.72
C LYS A 738 23.47 -5.75 -25.30
N ALA A 739 24.63 -5.27 -24.87
CA ALA A 739 25.14 -5.50 -23.52
C ALA A 739 24.18 -4.96 -22.44
N MET A 740 23.65 -3.74 -22.60
CA MET A 740 22.65 -3.18 -21.67
C MET A 740 21.35 -4.00 -21.63
N ALA A 741 20.83 -4.39 -22.80
CA ALA A 741 19.60 -5.15 -22.91
C ALA A 741 19.71 -6.57 -22.32
N VAL A 742 20.84 -7.24 -22.51
CA VAL A 742 21.11 -8.59 -21.96
C VAL A 742 21.38 -8.54 -20.45
N ALA A 743 22.18 -7.56 -19.99
CA ALA A 743 22.40 -7.32 -18.57
C ALA A 743 21.08 -6.97 -17.85
N GLY A 744 20.18 -6.27 -18.54
CA GLY A 744 18.89 -5.82 -18.05
C GLY A 744 18.96 -4.52 -17.24
N SER A 745 19.99 -3.68 -17.49
CA SER A 745 20.19 -2.39 -16.83
C SER A 745 19.21 -1.33 -17.34
N SER A 746 19.14 -1.18 -18.66
CA SER A 746 18.26 -0.26 -19.37
C SER A 746 17.98 -0.79 -20.77
N GLY A 747 16.81 -0.42 -21.30
CA GLY A 747 16.33 -0.94 -22.57
C GLY A 747 15.76 -2.35 -22.45
N SER A 748 14.82 -2.66 -23.34
CA SER A 748 14.31 -4.00 -23.54
C SER A 748 14.71 -4.48 -24.93
N SER A 749 14.54 -5.78 -25.17
CA SER A 749 14.76 -6.33 -26.50
C SER A 749 13.83 -5.70 -27.58
N ILE A 750 12.74 -5.03 -27.17
CA ILE A 750 11.83 -4.29 -28.06
C ILE A 750 12.41 -2.90 -28.37
N THR A 751 13.00 -2.19 -27.40
CA THR A 751 13.57 -0.85 -27.66
C THR A 751 14.74 -0.95 -28.62
N THR A 752 15.57 -2.00 -28.47
CA THR A 752 16.66 -2.29 -29.42
C THR A 752 16.11 -2.56 -30.82
N SER A 753 15.02 -3.32 -30.96
CA SER A 753 14.47 -3.60 -32.28
C SER A 753 13.75 -2.41 -32.92
N GLN A 754 13.12 -1.53 -32.13
CA GLN A 754 12.49 -0.31 -32.65
C GLN A 754 13.53 0.73 -33.11
N ALA A 755 14.69 0.77 -32.46
CA ALA A 755 15.79 1.64 -32.88
C ALA A 755 16.40 1.18 -34.22
N ILE A 756 16.53 -0.13 -34.43
CA ILE A 756 17.27 -0.71 -35.55
C ILE A 756 16.35 -1.12 -36.71
N ALA A 757 15.28 -1.87 -36.44
CA ALA A 757 14.46 -2.53 -37.45
C ALA A 757 13.22 -1.72 -37.87
N CYS A 758 12.18 -1.70 -37.04
CA CYS A 758 10.95 -0.96 -37.30
C CYS A 758 10.20 -0.65 -36.01
N VAL A 759 9.51 0.51 -35.95
CA VAL A 759 8.74 0.90 -34.77
C VAL A 759 7.48 0.04 -34.61
N GLY A 760 6.82 -0.31 -35.72
CA GLY A 760 5.65 -1.19 -35.77
C GLY A 760 4.30 -0.46 -35.71
N GLN A 761 3.22 -1.22 -35.53
CA GLN A 761 1.84 -0.73 -35.57
C GLN A 761 1.51 0.19 -34.39
N GLN A 762 0.99 1.39 -34.68
CA GLN A 762 0.46 2.32 -33.68
C GLN A 762 -1.04 2.09 -33.47
N ASN A 763 -1.45 2.00 -32.22
CA ASN A 763 -2.84 1.77 -31.84
C ASN A 763 -3.36 2.93 -31.01
N VAL A 764 -4.65 3.25 -31.18
CA VAL A 764 -5.41 4.20 -30.35
C VAL A 764 -6.68 3.51 -29.88
N GLU A 765 -6.97 3.56 -28.58
CA GLU A 765 -8.12 2.87 -27.97
C GLU A 765 -8.19 1.36 -28.31
N GLY A 766 -7.03 0.71 -28.48
CA GLY A 766 -6.92 -0.72 -28.82
C GLY A 766 -7.27 -1.08 -30.27
N GLN A 767 -7.52 -0.10 -31.13
CA GLN A 767 -7.70 -0.28 -32.57
C GLN A 767 -6.56 0.38 -33.34
N ARG A 768 -6.39 0.04 -34.61
CA ARG A 768 -5.55 0.83 -35.51
C ARG A 768 -6.12 2.23 -35.65
N ILE A 769 -5.32 3.17 -36.14
CA ILE A 769 -5.70 4.60 -36.20
C ILE A 769 -7.10 4.77 -36.83
N PRO A 770 -8.06 5.36 -36.10
CA PRO A 770 -9.42 5.52 -36.59
C PRO A 770 -9.50 6.59 -37.69
N PHE A 771 -10.56 6.54 -38.48
CA PHE A 771 -10.84 7.56 -39.49
C PHE A 771 -11.33 8.86 -38.82
N GLY A 772 -10.41 9.79 -38.55
CA GLY A 772 -10.73 11.12 -38.03
C GLY A 772 -11.38 12.04 -39.08
N PHE A 773 -11.07 11.85 -40.35
CA PHE A 773 -11.73 12.56 -41.47
C PHE A 773 -12.75 11.64 -42.14
N ARG A 774 -13.55 12.20 -43.07
CA ARG A 774 -14.57 11.47 -43.82
C ARG A 774 -13.97 10.26 -44.56
N LYS A 775 -14.06 9.08 -43.95
CA LYS A 775 -13.56 7.78 -44.44
C LYS A 775 -12.06 7.76 -44.74
N ARG A 776 -11.25 8.54 -44.00
CA ARG A 776 -9.78 8.53 -44.14
C ARG A 776 -9.12 8.99 -42.85
N THR A 777 -7.86 8.60 -42.64
CA THR A 777 -7.07 8.97 -41.45
C THR A 777 -6.46 10.37 -41.59
N LEU A 778 -5.86 10.68 -42.74
CA LEU A 778 -5.28 11.99 -43.09
C LEU A 778 -5.78 12.46 -44.46
N PRO A 779 -5.71 13.77 -44.76
CA PRO A 779 -6.10 14.31 -46.06
C PRO A 779 -5.23 13.81 -47.23
N HIS A 780 -4.03 13.28 -46.93
CA HIS A 780 -3.09 12.73 -47.90
C HIS A 780 -3.49 11.33 -48.41
N PHE A 781 -4.32 10.61 -47.65
CA PHE A 781 -4.76 9.27 -48.03
C PHE A 781 -6.09 9.30 -48.79
N ILE A 782 -6.27 8.26 -49.61
CA ILE A 782 -7.50 8.02 -50.37
C ILE A 782 -8.61 7.61 -49.39
N LYS A 783 -9.87 7.81 -49.80
CA LYS A 783 -11.02 7.38 -48.99
C LYS A 783 -11.12 5.85 -48.95
N ASP A 784 -11.56 5.34 -47.82
CA ASP A 784 -11.74 3.93 -47.51
C ASP A 784 -10.42 3.11 -47.62
N ASP A 785 -9.27 3.76 -47.47
CA ASP A 785 -7.96 3.10 -47.47
C ASP A 785 -7.67 2.40 -46.12
N ASN A 786 -7.63 1.06 -46.17
CA ASN A 786 -7.33 0.19 -45.03
C ASN A 786 -5.91 -0.41 -45.07
N GLY A 787 -5.05 0.10 -45.95
CA GLY A 787 -3.65 -0.28 -46.03
C GLY A 787 -2.88 -0.02 -44.73
N PRO A 788 -1.72 -0.66 -44.56
CA PRO A 788 -0.91 -0.54 -43.34
C PRO A 788 -0.46 0.91 -43.09
N GLU A 789 -0.01 1.63 -44.13
CA GLU A 789 0.49 3.01 -44.04
C GLU A 789 -0.61 4.00 -43.62
N SER A 790 -1.79 3.91 -44.24
CA SER A 790 -2.95 4.75 -43.93
C SER A 790 -3.42 4.55 -42.48
N ARG A 791 -3.26 3.34 -41.94
CA ARG A 791 -3.75 2.94 -40.60
C ARG A 791 -2.68 2.91 -39.51
N GLY A 792 -1.55 3.60 -39.72
CA GLY A 792 -0.57 3.86 -38.66
C GLY A 792 0.45 2.75 -38.42
N PHE A 793 0.71 1.88 -39.40
CA PHE A 793 1.89 1.03 -39.38
C PHE A 793 3.12 1.87 -39.70
N VAL A 794 4.11 1.85 -38.79
CA VAL A 794 5.38 2.53 -38.97
C VAL A 794 6.42 1.51 -39.41
N GLU A 795 6.82 1.59 -40.68
CA GLU A 795 7.81 0.69 -41.26
C GLU A 795 9.24 1.11 -40.92
N ASN A 796 9.45 2.41 -40.75
CA ASN A 796 10.76 2.97 -40.46
C ASN A 796 11.19 2.73 -39.01
N SER A 797 12.51 2.75 -38.79
CA SER A 797 13.10 2.73 -37.46
C SER A 797 13.39 4.16 -36.97
N TYR A 798 13.73 4.31 -35.70
CA TYR A 798 14.16 5.63 -35.20
C TYR A 798 15.48 6.10 -35.83
N LEU A 799 16.31 5.17 -36.30
CA LEU A 799 17.55 5.49 -37.00
C LEU A 799 17.31 6.05 -38.41
N THR A 800 16.41 5.43 -39.18
CA THR A 800 16.09 5.92 -40.55
C THR A 800 15.27 7.20 -40.52
N GLY A 801 14.52 7.41 -39.44
CA GLY A 801 13.63 8.55 -39.26
C GLY A 801 12.23 8.28 -39.78
N LEU A 802 11.25 8.94 -39.18
CA LEU A 802 9.83 8.74 -39.50
C LEU A 802 9.37 9.67 -40.62
N THR A 803 8.52 9.17 -41.51
CA THR A 803 7.80 10.03 -42.45
C THR A 803 6.81 10.94 -41.71
N PRO A 804 6.38 12.08 -42.30
CA PRO A 804 5.43 12.98 -41.62
C PRO A 804 4.10 12.32 -41.20
N SER A 805 3.60 11.38 -42.00
CA SER A 805 2.40 10.59 -41.67
C SER A 805 2.65 9.64 -40.50
N GLU A 806 3.76 8.90 -40.51
CA GLU A 806 4.14 8.00 -39.42
C GLU A 806 4.39 8.77 -38.12
N PHE A 807 5.07 9.91 -38.19
CA PHE A 807 5.33 10.77 -37.04
C PHE A 807 4.02 11.24 -36.39
N TYR A 808 3.03 11.65 -37.19
CA TYR A 808 1.75 12.09 -36.66
C TYR A 808 0.98 10.94 -35.98
N PHE A 809 0.95 9.75 -36.59
CA PHE A 809 0.32 8.58 -35.99
C PHE A 809 1.04 8.12 -34.71
N HIS A 810 2.36 8.17 -34.71
CA HIS A 810 3.16 7.88 -33.53
C HIS A 810 2.90 8.90 -32.41
N ALA A 811 2.79 10.18 -32.73
CA ALA A 811 2.44 11.23 -31.77
C ALA A 811 1.02 11.08 -31.22
N MET A 812 0.05 10.63 -32.04
CA MET A 812 -1.31 10.32 -31.59
C MET A 812 -1.31 9.20 -30.54
N ALA A 813 -0.64 8.08 -30.83
CA ALA A 813 -0.53 6.96 -29.88
C ALA A 813 0.25 7.36 -28.62
N GLY A 814 1.34 8.12 -28.77
CA GLY A 814 2.11 8.65 -27.65
C GLY A 814 1.30 9.58 -26.74
N ARG A 815 0.42 10.41 -27.31
CA ARG A 815 -0.46 11.29 -26.53
C ARG A 815 -1.47 10.52 -25.69
N GLU A 816 -1.99 9.41 -26.19
CA GLU A 816 -2.90 8.56 -25.41
C GLU A 816 -2.21 8.04 -24.15
N LEU A 817 -0.99 7.53 -24.28
CA LEU A 817 -0.17 7.07 -23.15
C LEU A 817 0.05 8.19 -22.12
N LEU A 818 0.41 9.40 -22.56
CA LEU A 818 0.58 10.56 -21.67
C LEU A 818 -0.71 10.95 -20.93
N ILE A 819 -1.88 10.79 -21.57
CA ILE A 819 -3.17 11.06 -20.93
C ILE A 819 -3.46 10.01 -19.85
N TYR A 820 -3.15 8.73 -20.10
CA TYR A 820 -3.28 7.68 -19.10
C TYR A 820 -2.30 7.88 -17.94
N GLU A 821 -1.05 8.22 -18.21
CA GLU A 821 -0.05 8.55 -17.19
C GLU A 821 -0.49 9.74 -16.32
N ALA A 822 -1.09 10.77 -16.93
CA ALA A 822 -1.62 11.92 -16.18
C ALA A 822 -2.80 11.53 -15.26
N ARG A 823 -3.53 10.46 -15.58
CA ARG A 823 -4.66 9.96 -14.82
C ARG A 823 -4.22 9.07 -13.65
N THR A 824 -3.44 9.65 -12.73
CA THR A 824 -3.06 8.97 -11.48
C THR A 824 -4.23 8.96 -10.48
N GLU A 825 -5.14 7.98 -10.60
CA GLU A 825 -6.25 7.80 -9.64
C GLU A 825 -5.75 7.17 -8.30
N THR A 826 -4.91 7.92 -7.57
CA THR A 826 -4.40 7.57 -6.22
C THR A 826 -5.49 7.44 -5.14
N ASP A 827 -6.70 7.90 -5.44
CA ASP A 827 -7.85 7.85 -4.52
C ASP A 827 -8.24 6.42 -4.13
N ILE A 828 -8.07 5.43 -5.02
CA ILE A 828 -8.40 4.04 -4.68
C ILE A 828 -7.54 3.52 -3.53
N ILE A 829 -6.23 3.81 -3.56
CA ILE A 829 -5.29 3.42 -2.51
C ILE A 829 -5.74 4.02 -1.18
N ARG A 830 -6.01 5.33 -1.17
CA ARG A 830 -6.51 6.02 0.03
C ARG A 830 -7.78 5.37 0.57
N GLN A 831 -8.73 5.06 -0.30
CA GLN A 831 -9.98 4.45 0.12
C GLN A 831 -9.77 3.00 0.61
N LEU A 832 -8.82 2.23 0.05
CA LEU A 832 -8.48 0.89 0.53
C LEU A 832 -7.84 0.95 1.92
N VAL A 833 -6.85 1.84 2.08
CA VAL A 833 -6.20 2.09 3.37
C VAL A 833 -7.25 2.49 4.40
N LYS A 834 -8.14 3.43 4.07
CA LYS A 834 -9.22 3.85 4.98
C LYS A 834 -10.20 2.73 5.36
N GLY A 835 -10.41 1.76 4.47
CA GLY A 835 -11.23 0.60 4.77
C GLY A 835 -10.57 -0.41 5.72
N MET A 836 -9.24 -0.49 5.69
CA MET A 836 -8.47 -1.56 6.36
C MET A 836 -7.45 -1.05 7.41
N GLU A 837 -7.35 0.25 7.66
CA GLU A 837 -6.31 0.84 8.52
C GLU A 837 -6.34 0.36 9.98
N SER A 838 -7.48 -0.11 10.45
CA SER A 838 -7.65 -0.59 11.83
C SER A 838 -7.42 -2.08 12.01
N VAL A 839 -7.12 -2.81 10.93
CA VAL A 839 -6.96 -4.26 10.96
C VAL A 839 -5.52 -4.60 11.33
N MET A 840 -5.37 -5.33 12.44
CA MET A 840 -4.08 -5.71 13.01
C MET A 840 -4.08 -7.15 13.51
N VAL A 841 -2.88 -7.73 13.64
CA VAL A 841 -2.67 -9.01 14.30
C VAL A 841 -2.63 -8.79 15.81
N HIS A 842 -3.42 -9.55 16.56
CA HIS A 842 -3.42 -9.53 18.02
C HIS A 842 -2.47 -10.60 18.61
N TYR A 843 -2.19 -10.51 19.91
CA TYR A 843 -1.29 -11.44 20.62
C TYR A 843 -1.76 -12.90 20.62
N ASP A 844 -3.03 -13.15 20.31
CA ASP A 844 -3.60 -14.48 20.13
C ASP A 844 -3.43 -15.04 18.70
N GLY A 845 -2.71 -14.34 17.82
CA GLY A 845 -2.50 -14.71 16.41
C GLY A 845 -3.70 -14.39 15.51
N THR A 846 -4.79 -13.85 16.07
CA THR A 846 -6.00 -13.52 15.31
C THR A 846 -5.92 -12.15 14.67
N VAL A 847 -6.61 -11.98 13.54
CA VAL A 847 -6.72 -10.69 12.85
C VAL A 847 -8.06 -10.06 13.18
N ARG A 848 -8.04 -8.88 13.83
CA ARG A 848 -9.26 -8.17 14.23
C ARG A 848 -9.20 -6.72 13.81
N ASN A 849 -10.38 -6.10 13.76
CA ASN A 849 -10.53 -4.66 13.55
C ASN A 849 -10.59 -3.90 14.89
N SER A 850 -10.68 -2.56 14.83
CA SER A 850 -10.82 -1.71 16.03
C SER A 850 -12.05 -1.99 16.90
N ALA A 851 -13.10 -2.61 16.35
CA ALA A 851 -14.29 -3.03 17.09
C ALA A 851 -14.13 -4.40 17.77
N GLY A 852 -12.97 -5.05 17.61
CA GLY A 852 -12.70 -6.40 18.11
C GLY A 852 -13.40 -7.50 17.33
N ARG A 853 -13.95 -7.21 16.15
CA ARG A 853 -14.53 -8.23 15.27
C ARG A 853 -13.42 -9.01 14.60
N LEU A 854 -13.51 -10.34 14.71
CA LEU A 854 -12.61 -11.28 14.07
C LEU A 854 -12.81 -11.26 12.54
N LEU A 855 -11.72 -11.12 11.80
CA LEU A 855 -11.69 -11.23 10.34
C LEU A 855 -11.05 -12.54 9.88
N GLN A 856 -9.91 -12.91 10.47
CA GLN A 856 -9.24 -14.18 10.25
C GLN A 856 -8.81 -14.79 11.58
N PHE A 857 -8.91 -16.12 11.69
CA PHE A 857 -8.46 -16.87 12.87
C PHE A 857 -6.94 -16.91 12.98
N CYS A 858 -6.25 -17.00 11.85
CA CYS A 858 -4.80 -16.89 11.73
C CYS A 858 -4.50 -15.94 10.57
N TYR A 859 -3.50 -15.09 10.72
CA TYR A 859 -3.07 -14.20 9.64
C TYR A 859 -2.70 -15.01 8.40
N GLY A 860 -3.24 -14.68 7.23
CA GLY A 860 -2.90 -15.39 5.99
C GLY A 860 -3.30 -16.87 5.95
N GLU A 861 -4.13 -17.34 6.90
CA GLU A 861 -4.47 -18.76 7.12
C GLU A 861 -3.28 -19.66 7.51
N ASP A 862 -2.05 -19.15 7.47
CA ASP A 862 -0.81 -19.84 7.83
C ASP A 862 -0.11 -19.25 9.06
N GLY A 863 -0.42 -18.02 9.48
CA GLY A 863 0.21 -17.33 10.61
C GLY A 863 1.64 -16.83 10.35
N LEU A 864 2.07 -16.78 9.08
CA LEU A 864 3.44 -16.47 8.71
C LEU A 864 3.58 -15.05 8.14
N ALA A 865 4.72 -14.43 8.37
CA ALA A 865 5.07 -13.13 7.82
C ALA A 865 5.48 -13.26 6.35
N ALA A 866 4.83 -12.50 5.46
CA ALA A 866 5.09 -12.54 4.03
C ALA A 866 6.51 -12.09 3.62
N GLU A 867 7.25 -11.40 4.50
CA GLU A 867 8.65 -11.04 4.26
C GLU A 867 9.64 -12.21 4.38
N SER A 868 9.25 -13.29 5.07
CA SER A 868 10.14 -14.43 5.38
C SER A 868 9.87 -15.69 4.54
N VAL A 869 8.95 -15.63 3.58
CA VAL A 869 8.55 -16.77 2.75
C VAL A 869 9.23 -16.76 1.38
N GLU A 870 9.53 -17.94 0.84
CA GLU A 870 10.17 -18.11 -0.46
C GLU A 870 9.34 -19.02 -1.39
N LEU A 871 9.54 -18.89 -2.70
CA LEU A 871 8.97 -19.81 -3.69
C LEU A 871 9.71 -21.14 -3.68
N GLN A 872 8.99 -22.22 -3.41
CA GLN A 872 9.50 -23.59 -3.36
C GLN A 872 8.70 -24.52 -4.27
N LYS A 873 9.28 -25.66 -4.62
CA LYS A 873 8.62 -26.68 -5.44
C LYS A 873 8.23 -27.89 -4.60
N MET A 874 6.98 -28.29 -4.68
CA MET A 874 6.48 -29.54 -4.11
C MET A 874 6.87 -30.72 -5.00
N PRO A 875 7.71 -31.67 -4.50
CA PRO A 875 8.21 -32.76 -5.33
C PRO A 875 7.15 -33.84 -5.63
N THR A 876 6.08 -33.95 -4.84
CA THR A 876 5.15 -35.09 -4.86
C THR A 876 3.98 -34.97 -5.85
N VAL A 877 3.59 -33.74 -6.22
CA VAL A 877 2.34 -33.45 -6.95
C VAL A 877 2.37 -34.00 -8.39
N ASN A 878 3.41 -33.64 -9.14
CA ASN A 878 3.47 -33.86 -10.61
C ASN A 878 4.00 -35.24 -11.02
N LEU A 879 4.52 -36.03 -10.07
CA LEU A 879 5.11 -37.32 -10.39
C LEU A 879 4.03 -38.36 -10.75
N SER A 880 4.36 -39.26 -11.68
CA SER A 880 3.57 -40.48 -11.91
C SER A 880 3.66 -41.39 -10.69
N ASN A 881 2.68 -42.28 -10.51
CA ASN A 881 2.66 -43.22 -9.36
C ASN A 881 3.92 -44.10 -9.33
N THR A 882 4.36 -44.58 -10.50
CA THR A 882 5.56 -45.42 -10.62
C THR A 882 6.84 -44.67 -10.27
N VAL A 883 6.99 -43.40 -10.67
CA VAL A 883 8.16 -42.59 -10.32
C VAL A 883 8.12 -42.17 -8.85
N PHE A 884 6.92 -41.93 -8.31
CA PHE A 884 6.72 -41.62 -6.90
C PHE A 884 7.13 -42.80 -6.00
N GLU A 885 6.64 -44.01 -6.27
CA GLU A 885 7.06 -45.22 -5.55
C GLU A 885 8.57 -45.42 -5.63
N LYS A 886 9.16 -45.29 -6.82
CA LYS A 886 10.62 -45.41 -6.99
C LYS A 886 11.40 -44.39 -6.18
N LYS A 887 10.93 -43.15 -6.02
CA LYS A 887 11.66 -42.09 -5.31
C LYS A 887 11.47 -42.08 -3.80
N PHE A 888 10.31 -42.52 -3.31
CA PHE A 888 9.91 -42.33 -1.92
C PHE A 888 9.73 -43.63 -1.14
N LYS A 889 9.39 -44.74 -1.80
CA LYS A 889 9.24 -46.03 -1.13
C LYS A 889 10.61 -46.63 -0.85
N PHE A 890 10.91 -46.86 0.43
CA PHE A 890 12.14 -47.51 0.88
C PHE A 890 11.89 -49.01 1.06
N ASP A 891 12.55 -49.84 0.24
CA ASP A 891 12.43 -51.30 0.33
C ASP A 891 13.68 -51.87 1.03
N PRO A 892 13.58 -52.31 2.31
CA PRO A 892 14.72 -52.83 3.07
C PRO A 892 15.14 -54.26 2.66
N SER A 893 14.38 -54.94 1.80
CA SER A 893 14.66 -56.32 1.38
C SER A 893 15.87 -56.47 0.46
N ASN A 894 16.37 -55.37 -0.13
CA ASN A 894 17.45 -55.41 -1.12
C ASN A 894 18.81 -55.09 -0.48
N GLU A 895 19.50 -56.11 0.03
CA GLU A 895 20.79 -55.95 0.75
C GLU A 895 21.86 -55.22 -0.06
N HIS A 896 21.92 -55.42 -1.38
CA HIS A 896 22.96 -54.80 -2.20
C HIS A 896 22.84 -53.27 -2.23
N ASN A 897 21.60 -52.77 -2.28
CA ASN A 897 21.33 -51.33 -2.28
C ASN A 897 21.61 -50.72 -0.91
N LEU A 898 21.30 -51.44 0.17
CA LEU A 898 21.56 -51.01 1.55
C LEU A 898 23.06 -50.89 1.85
N ARG A 899 23.88 -51.86 1.46
CA ARG A 899 25.35 -51.82 1.67
C ARG A 899 26.04 -50.70 0.89
N SER A 900 25.43 -50.23 -0.20
CA SER A 900 25.92 -49.09 -0.97
C SER A 900 25.59 -47.75 -0.29
N MET A 901 24.56 -47.72 0.55
CA MET A 901 24.02 -46.51 1.16
C MET A 901 24.45 -46.33 2.61
N PHE A 902 24.49 -47.40 3.40
CA PHE A 902 24.70 -47.35 4.85
C PHE A 902 25.93 -48.14 5.28
N ASN A 903 26.43 -47.83 6.47
CA ASN A 903 27.43 -48.65 7.13
C ASN A 903 26.90 -50.05 7.48
N GLU A 904 27.81 -51.00 7.71
CA GLU A 904 27.47 -52.39 8.03
C GLU A 904 26.62 -52.52 9.30
N GLU A 905 26.84 -51.65 10.29
CA GLU A 905 26.07 -51.64 11.55
C GLU A 905 24.58 -51.33 11.32
N ILE A 906 24.29 -50.27 10.57
CA ILE A 906 22.92 -49.83 10.22
C ILE A 906 22.28 -50.83 9.26
N THR A 907 23.07 -51.41 8.35
CA THR A 907 22.57 -52.43 7.43
C THR A 907 22.08 -53.66 8.21
N ARG A 908 22.84 -54.11 9.22
CA ARG A 908 22.43 -55.22 10.08
C ARG A 908 21.18 -54.87 10.90
N GLU A 909 21.09 -53.64 11.40
CA GLU A 909 19.91 -53.15 12.13
C GLU A 909 18.66 -53.18 11.24
N LEU A 910 18.75 -52.71 10.00
CA LEU A 910 17.64 -52.68 9.04
C LEU A 910 17.16 -54.07 8.62
N THR A 911 18.06 -55.05 8.52
CA THR A 911 17.69 -56.43 8.16
C THR A 911 17.16 -57.24 9.35
N SER A 912 17.60 -56.92 10.57
CA SER A 912 17.25 -57.70 11.77
C SER A 912 16.03 -57.19 12.53
N SER A 913 15.74 -55.88 12.48
CA SER A 913 14.68 -55.26 13.28
C SER A 913 13.36 -55.12 12.51
N ALA A 914 12.32 -55.79 12.99
CA ALA A 914 10.97 -55.66 12.42
C ALA A 914 10.34 -54.28 12.71
N GLU A 915 10.69 -53.66 13.84
CA GLU A 915 10.18 -52.35 14.27
C GLU A 915 10.54 -51.23 13.28
N VAL A 916 11.78 -51.23 12.78
CA VAL A 916 12.24 -50.22 11.82
C VAL A 916 11.49 -50.36 10.48
N ILE A 917 11.19 -51.58 10.06
CA ILE A 917 10.41 -51.85 8.85
C ILE A 917 8.99 -51.27 9.00
N THR A 918 8.34 -51.50 10.15
CA THR A 918 7.00 -50.95 10.41
C THR A 918 6.95 -49.42 10.42
N GLU A 919 7.98 -48.76 10.96
CA GLU A 919 8.06 -47.30 10.96
C GLU A 919 8.30 -46.71 9.56
N ILE A 920 9.10 -47.38 8.73
CA ILE A 920 9.30 -47.01 7.33
C ILE A 920 8.00 -47.18 6.51
N GLU A 921 7.24 -48.25 6.75
CA GLU A 921 5.93 -48.44 6.13
C GLU A 921 4.95 -47.34 6.55
N HIS A 922 4.94 -46.95 7.83
CA HIS A 922 4.13 -45.83 8.31
C HIS A 922 4.55 -44.49 7.69
N GLU A 923 5.85 -44.24 7.48
CA GLU A 923 6.34 -43.06 6.75
C GLU A 923 5.78 -43.03 5.32
N TRP A 924 5.82 -44.17 4.62
CA TRP A 924 5.28 -44.31 3.28
C TRP A 924 3.77 -44.05 3.22
N GLU A 925 2.99 -44.63 4.13
CA GLU A 925 1.54 -44.39 4.20
C GLU A 925 1.22 -42.91 4.43
N GLN A 926 1.99 -42.22 5.28
CA GLN A 926 1.81 -40.80 5.51
C GLN A 926 2.10 -39.98 4.24
N LEU A 927 3.20 -40.27 3.53
CA LEU A 927 3.53 -39.59 2.27
C LEU A 927 2.48 -39.83 1.19
N TYR A 928 1.88 -41.02 1.17
CA TYR A 928 0.78 -41.35 0.27
C TYR A 928 -0.47 -40.50 0.57
N LYS A 929 -0.88 -40.42 1.85
CA LYS A 929 -1.99 -39.56 2.31
C LYS A 929 -1.74 -38.08 2.00
N ASP A 930 -0.52 -37.60 2.28
CA ASP A 930 -0.13 -36.21 2.00
C ASP A 930 -0.21 -35.90 0.50
N ARG A 931 0.15 -36.86 -0.37
CA ARG A 931 0.04 -36.70 -1.83
C ARG A 931 -1.40 -36.64 -2.32
N GLU A 932 -2.30 -37.44 -1.75
CA GLU A 932 -3.73 -37.36 -2.06
C GLU A 932 -4.30 -36.01 -1.64
N ALA A 933 -3.99 -35.56 -0.42
CA ALA A 933 -4.39 -34.25 0.08
C ALA A 933 -3.87 -33.11 -0.82
N LEU A 934 -2.60 -33.15 -1.22
CA LEU A 934 -2.01 -32.14 -2.11
C LEU A 934 -2.67 -32.11 -3.49
N ARG A 935 -3.07 -33.26 -4.05
CA ARG A 935 -3.79 -33.30 -5.34
C ARG A 935 -5.22 -32.79 -5.25
N GLN A 936 -5.85 -32.92 -4.08
CA GLN A 936 -7.15 -32.30 -3.82
C GLN A 936 -7.01 -30.78 -3.67
N ILE A 937 -5.94 -30.30 -3.02
CA ILE A 937 -5.65 -28.86 -2.86
C ILE A 937 -5.25 -28.23 -4.20
N PHE A 938 -4.40 -28.89 -4.99
CA PHE A 938 -3.89 -28.40 -6.29
C PHE A 938 -4.41 -29.25 -7.45
N PRO A 939 -5.68 -29.08 -7.88
CA PRO A 939 -6.28 -29.89 -8.94
C PRO A 939 -5.65 -29.65 -10.32
N THR A 940 -5.02 -28.49 -10.53
CA THR A 940 -4.36 -28.10 -11.80
C THR A 940 -2.96 -28.67 -11.96
N GLY A 941 -2.38 -29.29 -10.92
CA GLY A 941 -1.00 -29.79 -10.95
C GLY A 941 0.06 -28.69 -10.85
N GLU A 942 -0.29 -27.52 -10.30
CA GLU A 942 0.71 -26.52 -9.95
C GLU A 942 1.56 -27.00 -8.77
N ASN A 943 2.89 -27.04 -8.96
CA ASN A 943 3.83 -27.52 -7.95
C ASN A 943 4.64 -26.41 -7.27
N LYS A 944 4.41 -25.15 -7.62
CA LYS A 944 5.09 -23.99 -7.02
C LYS A 944 4.25 -23.47 -5.87
N VAL A 945 4.83 -23.43 -4.69
CA VAL A 945 4.18 -22.96 -3.46
C VAL A 945 5.06 -21.91 -2.79
N VAL A 946 4.45 -21.04 -1.99
CA VAL A 946 5.18 -20.04 -1.19
C VAL A 946 5.21 -20.56 0.24
N LEU A 947 6.40 -20.85 0.75
CA LEU A 947 6.61 -21.42 2.08
C LEU A 947 7.89 -20.86 2.72
N PRO A 948 7.95 -20.77 4.06
CA PRO A 948 9.14 -20.38 4.77
C PRO A 948 10.21 -21.47 4.65
N CYS A 949 11.46 -21.11 4.94
CA CYS A 949 12.61 -22.03 4.97
C CYS A 949 12.84 -22.79 3.65
N ASN A 950 13.74 -22.30 2.81
CA ASN A 950 14.08 -23.01 1.57
C ASN A 950 14.87 -24.29 1.86
N LEU A 951 14.16 -25.42 1.94
CA LEU A 951 14.74 -26.69 2.39
C LEU A 951 15.82 -27.20 1.44
N GLN A 952 15.65 -27.02 0.13
CA GLN A 952 16.65 -27.44 -0.86
C GLN A 952 17.97 -26.69 -0.67
N ARG A 953 17.91 -25.38 -0.40
CA ARG A 953 19.09 -24.57 -0.14
C ARG A 953 19.73 -24.94 1.19
N MET A 954 18.93 -25.07 2.25
CA MET A 954 19.44 -25.45 3.58
C MET A 954 20.15 -26.80 3.57
N ILE A 955 19.62 -27.80 2.86
CA ILE A 955 20.28 -29.11 2.71
C ILE A 955 21.62 -28.94 1.97
N TRP A 956 21.67 -28.08 0.95
CA TRP A 956 22.91 -27.82 0.22
C TRP A 956 23.95 -27.09 1.08
N ASP A 957 23.54 -26.13 1.90
CA ASP A 957 24.42 -25.47 2.88
C ASP A 957 25.04 -26.51 3.83
N VAL A 958 24.21 -27.40 4.37
CA VAL A 958 24.65 -28.47 5.28
C VAL A 958 25.69 -29.37 4.61
N GLN A 959 25.43 -29.78 3.36
CA GLN A 959 26.39 -30.59 2.60
C GLN A 959 27.76 -29.92 2.48
N LYS A 960 27.79 -28.60 2.34
CA LYS A 960 29.04 -27.84 2.21
C LYS A 960 29.71 -27.59 3.55
N ILE A 961 28.95 -27.25 4.60
CA ILE A 961 29.49 -27.01 5.96
C ILE A 961 30.17 -28.26 6.52
N PHE A 962 29.56 -29.43 6.35
CA PHE A 962 30.09 -30.70 6.85
C PHE A 962 30.94 -31.46 5.82
N HIS A 963 31.22 -30.86 4.66
CA HIS A 963 32.02 -31.47 3.58
C HIS A 963 31.59 -32.89 3.20
N ILE A 964 30.29 -33.08 2.99
CA ILE A 964 29.68 -34.39 2.78
C ILE A 964 30.10 -34.99 1.43
N ASN A 965 30.69 -36.17 1.48
CA ASN A 965 31.05 -36.92 0.28
C ASN A 965 29.89 -37.82 -0.17
N LYS A 966 29.23 -37.44 -1.28
CA LYS A 966 28.10 -38.20 -1.87
C LYS A 966 28.48 -39.60 -2.37
N ARG A 967 29.75 -40.00 -2.36
CA ARG A 967 30.18 -41.35 -2.73
C ARG A 967 30.33 -42.27 -1.52
N ALA A 968 30.52 -41.72 -0.32
CA ALA A 968 30.64 -42.50 0.90
C ALA A 968 29.26 -42.99 1.38
N PRO A 969 29.19 -44.12 2.10
CA PRO A 969 27.99 -44.53 2.83
C PRO A 969 27.69 -43.56 3.99
N THR A 970 26.44 -43.52 4.43
CA THR A 970 25.97 -42.65 5.51
C THR A 970 25.88 -43.35 6.86
N ASP A 971 26.13 -42.56 7.91
CA ASP A 971 26.00 -42.97 9.32
C ASP A 971 24.60 -42.71 9.89
N LEU A 972 23.65 -42.26 9.05
CA LEU A 972 22.34 -41.80 9.49
C LEU A 972 21.31 -42.93 9.44
N SER A 973 20.87 -43.40 10.62
CA SER A 973 19.83 -44.43 10.73
C SER A 973 18.45 -43.89 10.30
N PRO A 974 17.65 -44.63 9.52
CA PRO A 974 16.29 -44.23 9.14
C PRO A 974 15.35 -43.96 10.32
N LEU A 975 15.48 -44.71 11.42
CA LEU A 975 14.68 -44.49 12.64
C LEU A 975 14.86 -43.08 13.21
N ARG A 976 16.12 -42.64 13.34
CA ARG A 976 16.48 -41.31 13.83
C ARG A 976 15.96 -40.20 12.92
N VAL A 977 15.89 -40.44 11.61
CA VAL A 977 15.29 -39.50 10.65
C VAL A 977 13.80 -39.34 10.94
N ILE A 978 13.06 -40.45 11.04
CA ILE A 978 11.61 -40.43 11.25
C ILE A 978 11.27 -39.76 12.59
N GLN A 979 11.98 -40.11 13.66
CA GLN A 979 11.81 -39.50 14.98
C GLN A 979 12.15 -38.00 14.96
N GLY A 980 13.30 -37.63 14.39
CA GLY A 980 13.71 -36.23 14.28
C GLY A 980 12.74 -35.36 13.48
N VAL A 981 12.16 -35.89 12.39
CA VAL A 981 11.13 -35.19 11.62
C VAL A 981 9.83 -35.06 12.42
N ARG A 982 9.39 -36.11 13.13
CA ARG A 982 8.19 -36.03 13.99
C ARG A 982 8.37 -34.99 15.09
N ASP A 983 9.53 -34.97 15.75
CA ASP A 983 9.85 -34.01 16.81
C ASP A 983 9.92 -32.58 16.27
N LEU A 984 10.53 -32.38 15.11
CA LEU A 984 10.54 -31.07 14.43
C LEU A 984 9.12 -30.57 14.16
N LEU A 985 8.26 -31.42 13.59
CA LEU A 985 6.88 -31.04 13.28
C LEU A 985 6.05 -30.75 14.54
N ALA A 986 6.31 -31.44 15.64
CA ALA A 986 5.66 -31.17 16.93
C ALA A 986 6.07 -29.81 17.52
N LYS A 987 7.31 -29.37 17.29
CA LYS A 987 7.81 -28.06 17.73
C LYS A 987 7.36 -26.89 16.86
N CYS A 988 7.00 -27.15 15.60
CA CYS A 988 6.46 -26.14 14.67
C CYS A 988 5.01 -25.77 15.04
N VAL A 989 4.85 -24.96 16.09
CA VAL A 989 3.55 -24.50 16.60
C VAL A 989 3.30 -23.05 16.20
N ILE A 990 2.11 -22.80 15.62
CA ILE A 990 1.60 -21.47 15.27
C ILE A 990 0.46 -21.09 16.21
N VAL A 991 -0.49 -22.00 16.42
CA VAL A 991 -1.60 -21.80 17.36
C VAL A 991 -1.25 -22.49 18.67
N VAL A 992 -0.97 -21.69 19.70
CA VAL A 992 -0.67 -22.21 21.04
C VAL A 992 -1.95 -22.63 21.75
N GLY A 993 -2.04 -23.88 22.18
CA GLY A 993 -3.12 -24.38 23.04
C GLY A 993 -3.21 -25.90 23.07
N GLU A 994 -3.65 -26.45 24.20
CA GLU A 994 -3.84 -27.89 24.43
C GLU A 994 -5.26 -28.36 24.07
N ASP A 995 -6.16 -27.43 23.80
CA ASP A 995 -7.54 -27.73 23.41
C ASP A 995 -7.60 -28.46 22.07
N LYS A 996 -8.56 -29.39 21.92
CA LYS A 996 -8.79 -30.14 20.68
C LYS A 996 -8.94 -29.23 19.45
N LEU A 997 -9.58 -28.07 19.63
CA LEU A 997 -9.78 -27.09 18.56
C LEU A 997 -8.46 -26.42 18.14
N SER A 998 -7.63 -26.05 19.11
CA SER A 998 -6.33 -25.42 18.89
C SER A 998 -5.35 -26.37 18.21
N ILE A 999 -5.34 -27.64 18.61
CA ILE A 999 -4.55 -28.68 17.97
C ILE A 999 -4.96 -28.86 16.50
N GLN A 1000 -6.27 -28.94 16.23
CA GLN A 1000 -6.77 -29.03 14.85
C GLN A 1000 -6.43 -27.78 14.03
N ALA A 1001 -6.56 -26.59 14.61
CA ALA A 1001 -6.22 -25.35 13.95
C ALA A 1001 -4.72 -25.28 13.60
N ASN A 1002 -3.85 -25.73 14.51
CA ASN A 1002 -2.41 -25.80 14.27
C ASN A 1002 -2.05 -26.80 13.17
N GLN A 1003 -2.69 -27.97 13.16
CA GLN A 1003 -2.51 -28.97 12.09
C GLN A 1003 -2.94 -28.41 10.73
N ASN A 1004 -4.06 -27.71 10.66
CA ASN A 1004 -4.53 -27.09 9.41
C ASN A 1004 -3.58 -25.97 8.94
N ALA A 1005 -3.15 -25.09 9.84
CA ALA A 1005 -2.26 -23.98 9.51
C ALA A 1005 -0.89 -24.45 9.01
N THR A 1006 -0.36 -25.54 9.57
CA THR A 1006 0.97 -26.06 9.21
C THR A 1006 0.95 -27.11 8.10
N LEU A 1007 -0.23 -27.64 7.70
CA LEU A 1007 -0.37 -28.81 6.82
C LEU A 1007 0.55 -28.76 5.59
N LEU A 1008 0.53 -27.64 4.85
CA LEU A 1008 1.32 -27.49 3.62
C LEU A 1008 2.83 -27.56 3.91
N PHE A 1009 3.28 -26.93 5.00
CA PHE A 1009 4.67 -26.98 5.44
C PHE A 1009 5.05 -28.39 5.91
N GLN A 1010 4.19 -29.08 6.65
CA GLN A 1010 4.43 -30.47 7.07
C GLN A 1010 4.62 -31.39 5.87
N CYS A 1011 3.76 -31.28 4.85
CA CYS A 1011 3.89 -32.06 3.61
C CYS A 1011 5.21 -31.78 2.88
N LEU A 1012 5.67 -30.52 2.86
CA LEU A 1012 6.95 -30.16 2.27
C LEU A 1012 8.12 -30.78 3.05
N VAL A 1013 8.13 -30.66 4.38
CA VAL A 1013 9.19 -31.20 5.23
C VAL A 1013 9.27 -32.72 5.09
N ARG A 1014 8.15 -33.44 5.16
CA ARG A 1014 8.13 -34.91 4.99
C ARG A 1014 8.59 -35.34 3.61
N SER A 1015 8.15 -34.64 2.56
CA SER A 1015 8.54 -34.99 1.18
C SER A 1015 9.99 -34.63 0.82
N THR A 1016 10.64 -33.77 1.59
CA THR A 1016 12.05 -33.41 1.37
C THR A 1016 12.98 -34.21 2.27
N LEU A 1017 12.63 -34.37 3.55
CA LEU A 1017 13.40 -35.10 4.57
C LEU A 1017 12.97 -36.58 4.71
N CYS A 1018 12.54 -37.20 3.61
CA CYS A 1018 12.21 -38.62 3.60
C CYS A 1018 13.48 -39.46 3.80
N SER A 1019 13.37 -40.54 4.59
CA SER A 1019 14.47 -41.47 4.91
C SER A 1019 15.24 -41.91 3.65
N LYS A 1020 14.53 -42.31 2.60
CA LYS A 1020 15.13 -42.72 1.32
C LYS A 1020 15.91 -41.60 0.63
N ARG A 1021 15.34 -40.40 0.55
CA ARG A 1021 15.99 -39.28 -0.15
C ARG A 1021 17.22 -38.78 0.60
N LEU A 1022 17.17 -38.79 1.93
CA LEU A 1022 18.31 -38.46 2.77
C LEU A 1022 19.44 -39.47 2.61
N ALA A 1023 19.14 -40.76 2.48
CA ALA A 1023 20.13 -41.81 2.26
C ALA A 1023 20.68 -41.85 0.81
N GLU A 1024 19.83 -41.67 -0.20
CA GLU A 1024 20.22 -41.80 -1.62
C GLU A 1024 20.76 -40.51 -2.23
N GLU A 1025 20.00 -39.42 -2.13
CA GLU A 1025 20.27 -38.17 -2.86
C GLU A 1025 21.19 -37.23 -2.07
N TYR A 1026 20.92 -37.07 -0.77
CA TYR A 1026 21.58 -36.05 0.05
C TYR A 1026 22.78 -36.57 0.84
N ARG A 1027 22.75 -37.84 1.22
CA ARG A 1027 23.77 -38.55 2.01
C ARG A 1027 24.21 -37.83 3.30
N LEU A 1028 23.25 -37.36 4.10
CA LEU A 1028 23.58 -36.60 5.32
C LEU A 1028 24.18 -37.50 6.42
N SER A 1029 25.11 -36.94 7.20
CA SER A 1029 25.57 -37.55 8.46
C SER A 1029 24.60 -37.26 9.60
N SER A 1030 24.73 -37.97 10.72
CA SER A 1030 23.89 -37.76 11.91
C SER A 1030 24.03 -36.35 12.48
N GLU A 1031 25.25 -35.82 12.59
CA GLU A 1031 25.50 -34.44 13.06
C GLU A 1031 24.90 -33.39 12.11
N ALA A 1032 25.07 -33.60 10.80
CA ALA A 1032 24.54 -32.72 9.76
C ALA A 1032 23.01 -32.65 9.79
N PHE A 1033 22.36 -33.77 10.06
CA PHE A 1033 20.91 -33.86 10.16
C PHE A 1033 20.36 -33.13 11.39
N GLU A 1034 20.99 -33.27 12.56
CA GLU A 1034 20.57 -32.55 13.77
C GLU A 1034 20.72 -31.04 13.61
N TRP A 1035 21.83 -30.60 13.00
CA TRP A 1035 22.03 -29.19 12.69
C TRP A 1035 20.95 -28.67 11.72
N LEU A 1036 20.57 -29.46 10.72
CA LEU A 1036 19.51 -29.10 9.77
C LEU A 1036 18.17 -28.90 10.48
N ILE A 1037 17.78 -29.84 11.35
CA ILE A 1037 16.53 -29.75 12.13
C ILE A 1037 16.53 -28.50 13.00
N GLY A 1038 17.60 -28.25 13.75
CA GLY A 1038 17.70 -27.06 14.61
C GLY A 1038 17.64 -25.75 13.83
N LYS A 1039 18.24 -25.71 12.63
CA LYS A 1039 18.17 -24.53 11.75
C LYS A 1039 16.75 -24.34 11.18
N ILE A 1040 16.05 -25.40 10.79
CA ILE A 1040 14.67 -25.30 10.30
C ILE A 1040 13.75 -24.79 11.41
N GLU A 1041 13.87 -25.34 12.63
CA GLU A 1041 13.10 -24.90 13.80
C GLU A 1041 13.27 -23.39 14.05
N THR A 1042 14.53 -22.93 14.14
CA THR A 1042 14.85 -21.53 14.40
C THR A 1042 14.30 -20.60 13.30
N ARG A 1043 14.42 -21.00 12.04
CA ARG A 1043 13.96 -20.20 10.90
C ARG A 1043 12.44 -20.15 10.80
N PHE A 1044 11.77 -21.24 11.13
CA PHE A 1044 10.32 -21.28 11.16
C PHE A 1044 9.75 -20.35 12.25
N GLN A 1045 10.35 -20.35 13.45
CA GLN A 1045 9.98 -19.42 14.52
C GLN A 1045 10.20 -17.95 14.13
N GLN A 1046 11.30 -17.64 13.44
CA GLN A 1046 11.56 -16.30 12.92
C GLN A 1046 10.54 -15.84 11.86
N ALA A 1047 9.95 -16.78 11.11
CA ALA A 1047 9.00 -16.48 10.05
C ALA A 1047 7.57 -16.20 10.54
N GLN A 1048 7.29 -16.34 11.84
CA GLN A 1048 5.96 -16.09 12.39
C GLN A 1048 5.58 -14.60 12.34
N ALA A 1049 4.31 -14.33 12.03
CA ALA A 1049 3.78 -12.97 12.03
C ALA A 1049 3.81 -12.36 13.44
N GLN A 1050 4.35 -11.15 13.56
CA GLN A 1050 4.50 -10.50 14.85
C GLN A 1050 3.17 -9.85 15.28
N PRO A 1051 2.70 -10.09 16.53
CA PRO A 1051 1.56 -9.37 17.07
C PRO A 1051 1.79 -7.85 17.07
N GLY A 1052 0.76 -7.09 16.73
CA GLY A 1052 0.85 -5.64 16.56
C GLY A 1052 1.06 -5.19 15.12
N GLU A 1053 1.32 -6.11 14.18
CA GLU A 1053 1.49 -5.76 12.78
C GLU A 1053 0.18 -5.23 12.16
N MET A 1054 0.27 -4.06 11.51
CA MET A 1054 -0.85 -3.38 10.85
C MET A 1054 -1.14 -3.97 9.46
N VAL A 1055 -1.51 -5.24 9.43
CA VAL A 1055 -1.69 -6.05 8.22
C VAL A 1055 -2.71 -5.48 7.25
N GLY A 1056 -3.76 -4.79 7.72
CA GLY A 1056 -4.76 -4.19 6.83
C GLY A 1056 -4.22 -3.02 6.02
N ALA A 1057 -3.42 -2.15 6.64
CA ALA A 1057 -2.76 -1.06 5.93
C ALA A 1057 -1.71 -1.60 4.94
N LEU A 1058 -0.96 -2.62 5.35
CA LEU A 1058 0.02 -3.29 4.50
C LEU A 1058 -0.63 -3.94 3.27
N ALA A 1059 -1.73 -4.67 3.45
CA ALA A 1059 -2.48 -5.28 2.37
C ALA A 1059 -3.09 -4.23 1.43
N ALA A 1060 -3.63 -3.13 1.98
CA ALA A 1060 -4.16 -2.02 1.18
C ALA A 1060 -3.11 -1.40 0.25
N GLN A 1061 -1.90 -1.16 0.77
CA GLN A 1061 -0.79 -0.62 0.00
C GLN A 1061 -0.28 -1.62 -1.04
N SER A 1062 -0.14 -2.89 -0.64
CA SER A 1062 0.35 -3.99 -1.49
C SER A 1062 -0.57 -4.24 -2.69
N LEU A 1063 -1.89 -4.11 -2.52
CA LEU A 1063 -2.87 -4.18 -3.61
C LEU A 1063 -2.95 -2.89 -4.43
N GLY A 1064 -2.77 -1.74 -3.77
CA GLY A 1064 -2.94 -0.43 -4.37
C GLY A 1064 -1.83 -0.05 -5.35
N GLN A 1065 -0.57 -0.39 -5.04
CA GLN A 1065 0.57 0.02 -5.84
C GLN A 1065 0.62 -0.64 -7.24
N PRO A 1066 0.42 -1.96 -7.42
CA PRO A 1066 0.36 -2.57 -8.74
C PRO A 1066 -0.76 -1.96 -9.60
N ALA A 1067 -1.91 -1.66 -8.98
CA ALA A 1067 -3.04 -1.03 -9.67
C ALA A 1067 -2.71 0.38 -10.23
N THR A 1068 -1.70 1.07 -9.69
CA THR A 1068 -1.20 2.34 -10.28
C THR A 1068 -0.20 2.14 -11.42
N MET A 1069 0.43 0.96 -11.52
CA MET A 1069 1.37 0.62 -12.60
C MET A 1069 0.70 -0.15 -13.74
N ASP A 1070 -0.40 -0.87 -13.47
CA ASP A 1070 -1.07 -1.75 -14.44
C ASP A 1070 -1.85 -1.01 -15.53
N VAL A 1071 -2.03 0.32 -15.43
CA VAL A 1071 -2.75 1.14 -16.44
C VAL A 1071 -2.08 1.05 -17.82
N ASP A 1072 -0.77 0.75 -17.88
CA ASP A 1072 0.00 0.66 -19.12
C ASP A 1072 0.03 -0.73 -19.78
N CYS A 1073 -0.30 -1.80 -19.03
CA CYS A 1073 0.09 -3.17 -19.43
C CYS A 1073 -0.97 -3.90 -20.26
N THR A 1074 -2.26 -3.66 -20.05
CA THR A 1074 -3.34 -4.40 -20.73
C THR A 1074 -3.50 -4.03 -22.20
N TRP A 1075 -3.35 -2.75 -22.55
CA TRP A 1075 -3.46 -2.30 -23.94
C TRP A 1075 -2.28 -2.71 -24.81
N ARG A 1076 -1.10 -2.96 -24.21
CA ARG A 1076 0.07 -3.54 -24.90
C ARG A 1076 -0.01 -5.06 -25.08
N TYR A 1077 -0.89 -5.77 -24.33
CA TYR A 1077 -0.91 -7.25 -24.24
C TYR A 1077 -2.16 -7.94 -24.83
N THR A 1078 -3.00 -7.25 -25.59
CA THR A 1078 -4.25 -7.78 -26.19
C THR A 1078 -4.07 -8.86 -27.27
N MET A 1079 -2.93 -9.54 -27.38
CA MET A 1079 -2.74 -10.62 -28.37
C MET A 1079 -1.93 -11.86 -27.93
N ARG A 1080 -1.66 -12.07 -26.62
CA ARG A 1080 -0.92 -13.28 -26.17
C ARG A 1080 -1.76 -14.47 -25.71
N VAL A 1081 -3.09 -14.42 -25.82
CA VAL A 1081 -3.93 -15.62 -25.64
C VAL A 1081 -3.93 -16.41 -26.96
N ARG A 1082 -2.99 -17.34 -27.10
CA ARG A 1082 -3.02 -18.36 -28.15
C ARG A 1082 -4.30 -19.20 -27.99
N ASP A 1083 -5.06 -19.27 -29.09
CA ASP A 1083 -6.05 -20.29 -29.40
C ASP A 1083 -7.06 -20.66 -28.30
N LEU A 1084 -8.00 -19.78 -27.95
CA LEU A 1084 -9.37 -20.15 -27.55
C LEU A 1084 -10.28 -18.92 -27.45
N CYS A 1085 -11.16 -18.77 -28.45
CA CYS A 1085 -12.30 -17.85 -28.54
C CYS A 1085 -12.02 -16.34 -28.38
N ALA A 1086 -12.22 -15.60 -29.48
CA ALA A 1086 -12.14 -14.14 -29.61
C ALA A 1086 -13.15 -13.32 -28.75
N PHE A 1087 -13.75 -13.92 -27.71
CA PHE A 1087 -14.76 -13.29 -26.85
C PHE A 1087 -14.16 -12.46 -25.71
N VAL A 1088 -12.84 -12.50 -25.55
CA VAL A 1088 -12.14 -12.02 -24.35
C VAL A 1088 -11.33 -10.77 -24.68
N LEU A 1089 -12.02 -9.69 -25.07
CA LEU A 1089 -11.54 -8.33 -24.79
C LEU A 1089 -11.75 -8.08 -23.30
N THR A 1090 -11.04 -8.81 -22.45
CA THR A 1090 -11.05 -8.58 -21.01
C THR A 1090 -10.24 -7.32 -20.75
N THR A 1091 -10.94 -6.26 -20.38
CA THR A 1091 -10.36 -5.10 -19.71
C THR A 1091 -9.89 -5.53 -18.32
N PHE A 1092 -8.70 -6.13 -18.22
CA PHE A 1092 -8.08 -6.46 -16.93
C PHE A 1092 -7.55 -5.18 -16.24
N ASP A 1093 -8.46 -4.26 -15.91
CA ASP A 1093 -8.07 -2.89 -15.55
C ASP A 1093 -8.56 -2.46 -14.16
N PHE A 1094 -8.00 -1.32 -13.74
CA PHE A 1094 -8.45 -0.48 -12.64
C PHE A 1094 -9.98 -0.28 -12.60
N SER A 1095 -10.65 -0.21 -13.76
CA SER A 1095 -12.11 -0.13 -13.87
C SER A 1095 -12.81 -1.33 -13.23
N ILE A 1096 -12.32 -2.56 -13.45
CA ILE A 1096 -12.88 -3.77 -12.82
C ILE A 1096 -12.57 -3.78 -11.33
N LEU A 1097 -11.38 -3.35 -10.91
CA LEU A 1097 -11.06 -3.22 -9.48
C LEU A 1097 -12.04 -2.26 -8.79
N ARG A 1098 -12.35 -1.13 -9.43
CA ARG A 1098 -13.35 -0.17 -8.97
C ARG A 1098 -14.76 -0.76 -8.95
N GLU A 1099 -15.15 -1.53 -9.97
CA GLU A 1099 -16.45 -2.23 -10.02
C GLU A 1099 -16.60 -3.26 -8.91
N LYS A 1100 -15.62 -4.17 -8.78
CA LYS A 1100 -15.57 -5.22 -7.76
C LYS A 1100 -15.65 -4.62 -6.37
N ARG A 1101 -14.82 -3.59 -6.11
CA ARG A 1101 -14.79 -2.87 -4.84
C ARG A 1101 -16.14 -2.19 -4.53
N ASN A 1102 -16.74 -1.52 -5.51
CA ASN A 1102 -18.02 -0.84 -5.33
C ASN A 1102 -19.21 -1.82 -5.32
N CYS A 1103 -18.97 -3.10 -5.57
CA CYS A 1103 -20.01 -4.13 -5.74
C CYS A 1103 -21.13 -3.66 -6.67
N GLN A 1104 -20.76 -3.09 -7.83
CA GLN A 1104 -21.73 -2.55 -8.77
C GLN A 1104 -22.63 -3.68 -9.30
N LYS A 1105 -23.96 -3.43 -9.34
CA LYS A 1105 -24.93 -4.41 -9.86
C LYS A 1105 -24.84 -4.57 -11.38
N SER A 1106 -24.35 -3.55 -12.06
CA SER A 1106 -24.17 -3.48 -13.51
C SER A 1106 -22.67 -3.40 -13.84
N ASN A 1107 -21.97 -4.53 -13.84
CA ASN A 1107 -20.60 -4.60 -14.37
C ASN A 1107 -20.61 -4.37 -15.87
N ILE A 1108 -19.57 -3.72 -16.39
CA ILE A 1108 -19.39 -3.47 -17.84
C ILE A 1108 -19.40 -4.79 -18.63
N GLN A 1109 -18.86 -5.88 -18.06
CA GLN A 1109 -18.89 -7.21 -18.67
C GLN A 1109 -19.36 -8.28 -17.66
N LYS A 1110 -20.35 -9.08 -18.06
CA LYS A 1110 -20.83 -10.27 -17.33
C LYS A 1110 -20.47 -11.52 -18.12
N LEU A 1111 -19.30 -12.07 -17.85
CA LEU A 1111 -18.84 -13.33 -18.47
C LEU A 1111 -19.29 -14.52 -17.61
N CYS A 1112 -19.78 -15.56 -18.26
CA CYS A 1112 -20.11 -16.84 -17.63
C CYS A 1112 -19.26 -17.93 -18.27
N ALA A 1113 -18.40 -18.58 -17.48
CA ALA A 1113 -17.64 -19.74 -17.92
C ALA A 1113 -18.43 -21.01 -17.58
N ALA A 1114 -19.02 -21.65 -18.59
CA ALA A 1114 -19.71 -22.92 -18.42
C ALA A 1114 -18.76 -24.10 -18.72
N TYR A 1115 -18.41 -24.87 -17.70
CA TYR A 1115 -17.65 -26.10 -17.85
C TYR A 1115 -18.59 -27.23 -18.26
N LYS A 1116 -18.27 -27.96 -19.34
CA LYS A 1116 -19.04 -29.15 -19.76
C LYS A 1116 -18.70 -30.33 -18.87
N THR A 1117 -19.69 -31.15 -18.51
CA THR A 1117 -19.45 -32.44 -17.84
C THR A 1117 -18.69 -33.39 -18.76
N THR A 1118 -17.72 -34.10 -18.20
CA THR A 1118 -16.74 -34.93 -18.92
C THR A 1118 -17.35 -36.01 -19.81
N THR A 1119 -18.56 -36.49 -19.52
CA THR A 1119 -19.31 -37.46 -20.34
C THR A 1119 -19.76 -36.91 -21.70
N PHE A 1120 -19.87 -35.59 -21.86
CA PHE A 1120 -20.28 -34.95 -23.12
C PHE A 1120 -19.12 -34.62 -24.07
N GLY A 1121 -17.86 -34.85 -23.67
CA GLY A 1121 -16.67 -34.45 -24.43
C GLY A 1121 -16.34 -35.34 -25.64
N GLN A 1122 -16.76 -36.61 -25.65
CA GLN A 1122 -16.40 -37.57 -26.69
C GLN A 1122 -17.45 -37.77 -27.79
N SER A 1123 -18.68 -37.28 -27.64
CA SER A 1123 -19.82 -37.66 -28.50
C SER A 1123 -20.46 -36.53 -29.33
N PHE A 1124 -19.78 -35.40 -29.53
CA PHE A 1124 -20.39 -34.22 -30.20
C PHE A 1124 -19.71 -33.83 -31.53
N ARG A 1125 -19.88 -34.66 -32.56
CA ARG A 1125 -19.95 -34.20 -33.97
C ARG A 1125 -21.40 -34.42 -34.42
N ARG A 1126 -22.14 -33.33 -34.65
CA ARG A 1126 -23.54 -33.26 -35.15
C ARG A 1126 -24.64 -33.45 -34.09
N HIS A 1127 -25.12 -32.34 -33.53
CA HIS A 1127 -26.53 -31.91 -33.66
C HIS A 1127 -26.80 -30.62 -32.87
N ARG A 1128 -27.46 -29.66 -33.53
CA ARG A 1128 -28.01 -28.42 -32.96
C ARG A 1128 -29.19 -28.76 -32.06
N TRP A 1129 -29.21 -28.31 -30.80
CA TRP A 1129 -30.48 -28.13 -30.09
C TRP A 1129 -30.49 -26.93 -29.14
N GLY A 1130 -31.69 -26.35 -29.06
CA GLY A 1130 -32.02 -25.10 -28.39
C GLY A 1130 -32.04 -25.17 -26.87
N ILE A 1131 -31.85 -23.98 -26.30
CA ILE A 1131 -31.75 -23.69 -24.88
C ILE A 1131 -33.17 -23.74 -24.27
N ARG A 1132 -33.44 -24.71 -23.39
CA ARG A 1132 -34.55 -24.62 -22.42
C ARG A 1132 -34.01 -23.93 -21.16
N LEU A 1133 -34.43 -22.69 -20.96
CA LEU A 1133 -34.25 -21.94 -19.71
C LEU A 1133 -35.04 -22.64 -18.59
N VAL A 1134 -34.32 -23.21 -17.63
CA VAL A 1134 -34.89 -23.58 -16.33
C VAL A 1134 -34.76 -22.35 -15.43
N THR A 1135 -35.90 -21.77 -15.08
CA THR A 1135 -36.04 -20.68 -14.10
C THR A 1135 -35.53 -21.12 -12.73
N PRO A 1136 -34.71 -20.32 -12.02
CA PRO A 1136 -34.38 -20.59 -10.63
C PRO A 1136 -35.54 -20.11 -9.75
N LEU A 1137 -36.16 -21.03 -9.01
CA LEU A 1137 -36.91 -20.72 -7.81
C LEU A 1137 -35.90 -20.42 -6.69
N LEU A 1138 -35.70 -19.14 -6.39
CA LEU A 1138 -35.21 -18.62 -5.11
C LEU A 1138 -35.79 -17.23 -4.90
#